data_AF-A0A084AKF2-F1
#
_entry.id   AF-A0A084AKF2-F1
#
_cell.length_a   1.000
_cell.length_b   1.000
_cell.length_c   1.000
_cell.angle_alpha   90.00
_cell.angle_beta   90.00
_cell.angle_gamma   90.00
#
_symmetry.space_group_name_H-M   'P 1'
#
loop_
_entity.id
_entity.type
_entity.pdbx_description
1 polymer ?
#
loop_
_entity_poly.entity_id
_entity_poly.type
_entity_poly.pdbx_seq_one_letter_code
_entity_poly.pdbx_strand_id
1 'polypeptide(L)'
;MATTLTPAKVVLLAVHLAAHADLNSLATLAASHDTILHQELLLRILLTHLPETTRPSSYVGFLQQLRHNDLSSGADNEIDSSPVDSLTDEQATKGVAKLHLLRLSYPGASSDVQNDPITLFLLARAYRVDEEAGLMSQLPALLLPFLDHSPAIRNWMLATLLPLLRRNFEYYPHHITPYTLSEFEKLPEGAAVEYLLSQTGTHDDQLDLIGRDFRGMLAPWLHGSARWAQKAEGDADSGSVATSTSTSCTGWEQALQWLLLQASQSWRVAVAVIEQWDGPHDVEPFVEAMPSHEQSRQRYLADSYVRATIASAYLIPEATLPALEGAYRIVDRVMRILDQDTVLPFQETISQLPDLTLPPDSANLGSRVASFMRNDLLEEANPLTAPNSVAARLLTALTVSAFFSTRLGVPLTVRQAGDLAFLRDEREQRSEVAKLIRVFSAHGANLDDNAWRNARREVIWLHNWGAGDDNQNNGEVRGIFGAVSKHYIEIEFLKSILANSRYPLARSLYEDGPEELLPPATVQEVVYNAALNAFDNASNPNRNRGGLKKCDEIIKSLPKIMSGAPHMTKRVESLLRATHALSDYRLVLKQGEPFNPVVLRVHSDPILIIQKVLEQNPRAYTRLQEFLETGINMVRAGLLTRSKSSSGALAAADQSHGIAIVEKRIVAMCIESALREDDFETAYSYVVSRLDSAGTDKSDEWSWSAALKAGQYLRTEKSLQPTHLGTASGNLDIRHLEQRIECLATALRVAPPSQLQEILKTFRRCEEQLDSAIQEEAAKEAAWDTAGDVEVFPGAFNTPEPLKAYPPRNLTASAAARQSDEAPMSLFDLSRATARAAQRNFTALSSLQVMGQEKPPSQEIDVDAQNQDQQRVRKRDQFRDAATETLVSGVGWLIGANVNRGRADAD
;
A
#
# COMPACT_ATOMS: atom_id res chain seq x y z
N MET A 1 -97.01 31.12 -42.97
CA MET A 1 -96.35 30.78 -44.25
C MET A 1 -94.89 30.55 -43.92
N ALA A 2 -94.44 29.30 -43.91
CA ALA A 2 -93.04 28.99 -43.61
C ALA A 2 -92.17 29.57 -44.73
N THR A 3 -91.31 30.52 -44.41
CA THR A 3 -90.29 31.05 -45.30
C THR A 3 -89.35 29.89 -45.65
N THR A 4 -89.49 29.33 -46.84
CA THR A 4 -88.58 28.30 -47.33
C THR A 4 -87.20 28.94 -47.54
N LEU A 5 -86.28 28.73 -46.60
CA LEU A 5 -84.92 29.24 -46.68
C LEU A 5 -84.21 28.62 -47.89
N THR A 6 -83.57 29.46 -48.71
CA THR A 6 -82.74 28.97 -49.83
C THR A 6 -81.44 28.36 -49.31
N PRO A 7 -80.78 27.44 -50.05
CA PRO A 7 -79.57 26.77 -49.56
C PRO A 7 -78.45 27.73 -49.13
N ALA A 8 -78.28 28.84 -49.85
CA ALA A 8 -77.28 29.85 -49.48
C ALA A 8 -77.63 30.57 -48.16
N LYS A 9 -78.92 30.79 -47.90
CA LYS A 9 -79.40 31.39 -46.65
C LYS A 9 -79.22 30.45 -45.46
N VAL A 10 -79.48 29.16 -45.66
CA VAL A 10 -79.25 28.11 -44.65
C VAL A 10 -77.77 28.07 -44.23
N VAL A 11 -76.84 28.11 -45.18
CA VAL A 11 -75.39 28.11 -44.90
C VAL A 11 -74.96 29.38 -44.16
N LEU A 12 -75.45 30.56 -44.56
CA LEU A 12 -75.12 31.82 -43.86
C LEU A 12 -75.70 31.87 -42.44
N LEU A 13 -76.90 31.31 -42.23
CA LEU A 13 -77.49 31.20 -40.91
C LEU A 13 -76.67 30.25 -40.03
N ALA A 14 -76.22 29.11 -40.57
CA ALA A 14 -75.34 28.18 -39.87
C ALA A 14 -74.00 28.83 -39.46
N VAL A 15 -73.42 29.66 -40.33
CA VAL A 15 -72.21 30.45 -40.01
C VAL A 15 -72.46 31.45 -38.89
N HIS A 16 -73.59 32.17 -38.93
CA HIS A 16 -73.96 33.13 -37.90
C HIS A 16 -74.11 32.44 -36.53
N LEU A 17 -74.81 31.31 -36.47
CA LEU A 17 -75.00 30.53 -35.25
C LEU A 17 -73.68 29.97 -34.71
N ALA A 18 -72.81 29.45 -35.59
CA ALA A 18 -71.47 28.99 -35.21
C ALA A 18 -70.59 30.12 -34.64
N ALA A 19 -70.64 31.32 -35.24
CA ALA A 19 -69.88 32.49 -34.78
C ALA A 19 -70.28 32.97 -33.39
N HIS A 20 -71.54 32.76 -33.00
CA HIS A 20 -72.06 33.11 -31.67
C HIS A 20 -72.04 31.93 -30.70
N ALA A 21 -71.47 30.78 -31.10
CA ALA A 21 -71.46 29.53 -30.34
C ALA A 21 -72.86 29.01 -29.92
N ASP A 22 -73.90 29.33 -30.69
CA ASP A 22 -75.27 28.83 -30.46
C ASP A 22 -75.48 27.49 -31.17
N LEU A 23 -74.97 26.43 -30.55
CA LEU A 23 -74.93 25.10 -31.13
C LEU A 23 -76.23 24.33 -31.02
N ASN A 24 -77.09 24.70 -30.08
CA ASN A 24 -78.43 24.11 -29.95
C ASN A 24 -79.28 24.49 -31.16
N SER A 25 -79.30 25.78 -31.51
CA SER A 25 -79.98 26.29 -32.70
C SER A 25 -79.34 25.73 -33.98
N LEU A 26 -78.00 25.63 -34.03
CA LEU A 26 -77.30 25.01 -35.16
C LEU A 26 -77.68 23.54 -35.36
N ALA A 27 -77.83 22.77 -34.27
CA ALA A 27 -78.26 21.37 -34.34
C ALA A 27 -79.67 21.23 -34.90
N THR A 28 -80.60 22.08 -34.48
CA THR A 28 -81.96 22.11 -35.03
C THR A 28 -82.00 22.51 -36.51
N LEU A 29 -81.14 23.46 -36.92
CA LEU A 29 -81.01 23.87 -38.32
C LEU A 29 -80.43 22.76 -39.19
N ALA A 30 -79.41 22.06 -38.71
CA ALA A 30 -78.80 20.93 -39.39
C ALA A 30 -79.77 19.74 -39.51
N ALA A 31 -80.47 19.37 -38.45
CA ALA A 31 -81.46 18.29 -38.46
C ALA A 31 -82.61 18.55 -39.46
N SER A 32 -83.04 19.81 -39.61
CA SER A 32 -84.09 20.19 -40.55
C SER A 32 -83.62 20.32 -42.00
N HIS A 33 -82.32 20.48 -42.25
CA HIS A 33 -81.74 20.74 -43.57
C HIS A 33 -80.52 19.84 -43.88
N ASP A 34 -80.60 18.55 -43.57
CA ASP A 34 -79.50 17.58 -43.73
C ASP A 34 -79.00 17.43 -45.19
N THR A 35 -79.88 17.68 -46.17
CA THR A 35 -79.50 17.68 -47.60
C THR A 35 -78.63 18.87 -48.02
N ILE A 36 -78.51 19.90 -47.18
CA ILE A 36 -77.73 21.11 -47.44
C ILE A 36 -76.53 21.17 -46.49
N LEU A 37 -76.77 20.91 -45.20
CA LEU A 37 -75.77 20.99 -44.14
C LEU A 37 -75.19 19.60 -43.82
N HIS A 38 -74.50 19.01 -44.80
CA HIS A 38 -73.81 17.74 -44.58
C HIS A 38 -72.70 17.87 -43.52
N GLN A 39 -72.36 16.75 -42.89
CA GLN A 39 -71.39 16.67 -41.79
C GLN A 39 -70.06 17.39 -42.08
N GLU A 40 -69.45 17.17 -43.25
CA GLU A 40 -68.19 17.83 -43.62
C GLU A 40 -68.34 19.36 -43.70
N LEU A 41 -69.44 19.86 -44.27
CA LEU A 41 -69.70 21.29 -44.38
C LEU A 41 -69.90 21.92 -42.99
N LEU A 42 -70.64 21.27 -42.11
CA LEU A 42 -70.84 21.72 -40.72
C LEU A 42 -69.52 21.81 -39.95
N LEU A 43 -68.66 20.78 -40.06
CA LEU A 43 -67.35 20.78 -39.41
C LEU A 43 -66.44 21.88 -39.96
N ARG A 44 -66.49 22.17 -41.27
CA ARG A 44 -65.74 23.29 -41.87
C ARG A 44 -66.26 24.65 -41.40
N ILE A 45 -67.57 24.81 -41.27
CA ILE A 45 -68.19 26.03 -40.70
C ILE A 45 -67.72 26.22 -39.25
N LEU A 46 -67.79 25.17 -38.43
CA LEU A 46 -67.32 25.22 -37.05
C LEU A 46 -65.83 25.53 -36.96
N LEU A 47 -64.99 24.92 -37.80
CA LEU A 47 -63.54 25.11 -37.75
C LEU A 47 -63.16 26.56 -38.08
N THR A 48 -63.94 27.20 -38.95
CA THR A 48 -63.67 28.55 -39.45
C THR A 48 -64.27 29.64 -38.56
N HIS A 49 -65.47 29.42 -38.01
CA HIS A 49 -66.25 30.49 -37.41
C HIS A 49 -66.52 30.32 -35.90
N LEU A 50 -66.37 29.13 -35.33
CA LEU A 50 -66.52 28.97 -33.87
C LEU A 50 -65.31 29.63 -33.16
N PRO A 51 -65.50 30.62 -32.26
CA PRO A 51 -64.38 31.29 -31.61
C PRO A 51 -63.49 30.31 -30.83
N GLU A 52 -62.16 30.41 -30.98
CA GLU A 52 -61.16 29.52 -30.38
C GLU A 52 -61.19 29.55 -28.84
N THR A 53 -61.69 30.64 -28.24
CA THR A 53 -61.89 30.79 -26.78
C THR A 53 -63.13 30.05 -26.25
N THR A 54 -63.95 29.46 -27.12
CA THR A 54 -65.16 28.74 -26.73
C THR A 54 -64.78 27.46 -25.99
N ARG A 55 -65.35 27.23 -24.79
CA ARG A 55 -65.02 26.06 -23.96
C ARG A 55 -65.42 24.75 -24.66
N PRO A 56 -64.54 23.75 -24.79
CA PRO A 56 -64.84 22.46 -25.41
C PRO A 56 -66.11 21.77 -24.90
N SER A 57 -66.37 21.85 -23.59
CA SER A 57 -67.55 21.26 -22.97
C SER A 57 -68.88 21.74 -23.56
N SER A 58 -68.91 22.93 -24.18
CA SER A 58 -70.13 23.48 -24.81
C SER A 58 -70.45 22.88 -26.18
N TYR A 59 -69.46 22.30 -26.87
CA TYR A 59 -69.60 21.86 -28.26
C TYR A 59 -69.23 20.39 -28.50
N VAL A 60 -68.58 19.73 -27.56
CA VAL A 60 -68.30 18.29 -27.61
C VAL A 60 -69.57 17.45 -27.76
N GLY A 61 -70.65 17.78 -27.03
CA GLY A 61 -71.92 17.06 -27.15
C GLY A 61 -72.52 17.13 -28.56
N PHE A 62 -72.40 18.30 -29.20
CA PHE A 62 -72.81 18.48 -30.60
C PHE A 62 -71.95 17.64 -31.57
N LEU A 63 -70.62 17.60 -31.35
CA LEU A 63 -69.72 16.76 -32.15
C LEU A 63 -70.01 15.25 -31.96
N GLN A 64 -70.41 14.82 -30.77
CA GLN A 64 -70.84 13.44 -30.52
C GLN A 64 -72.14 13.10 -31.25
N GLN A 65 -73.09 14.02 -31.32
CA GLN A 65 -74.31 13.83 -32.12
C GLN A 65 -73.98 13.73 -33.62
N LEU A 66 -73.09 14.59 -34.12
CA LEU A 66 -72.59 14.52 -35.50
C LEU A 66 -71.87 13.21 -35.80
N ARG A 67 -71.17 12.61 -34.82
CA ARG A 67 -70.50 11.31 -34.97
C ARG A 67 -71.46 10.16 -35.26
N HIS A 68 -72.57 10.09 -34.55
CA HIS A 68 -73.56 9.01 -34.71
C HIS A 68 -74.59 9.33 -35.80
N ASN A 69 -74.51 10.51 -36.42
CA ASN A 69 -75.52 11.06 -37.32
C ASN A 69 -76.91 11.18 -36.66
N ASP A 70 -76.93 11.41 -35.35
CA ASP A 70 -78.13 11.45 -34.50
C ASP A 70 -78.46 12.91 -34.11
N LEU A 71 -78.57 13.79 -35.11
CA LEU A 71 -79.01 15.17 -34.89
C LEU A 71 -80.51 15.18 -34.56
N SER A 72 -80.83 15.33 -33.28
CA SER A 72 -82.22 15.38 -32.82
C SER A 72 -82.81 16.78 -33.07
N SER A 73 -83.91 16.86 -33.82
CA SER A 73 -84.72 18.08 -33.84
C SER A 73 -85.38 18.23 -32.47
N GLY A 74 -84.82 19.07 -31.60
CA GLY A 74 -85.48 19.46 -30.36
C GLY A 74 -86.86 20.03 -30.69
N ALA A 75 -87.93 19.33 -30.28
CA ALA A 75 -89.27 19.86 -30.37
C ALA A 75 -89.33 21.11 -29.46
N ASP A 76 -89.57 22.29 -30.06
CA ASP A 76 -89.86 23.60 -29.44
C ASP A 76 -88.82 24.74 -29.57
N ASN A 77 -87.74 24.61 -30.35
CA ASN A 77 -86.89 25.76 -30.67
C ASN A 77 -87.22 26.35 -32.05
N GLU A 78 -87.95 27.46 -32.10
CA GLU A 78 -88.07 28.28 -33.32
C GLU A 78 -86.70 28.89 -33.66
N ILE A 79 -86.15 28.55 -34.84
CA ILE A 79 -84.87 29.08 -35.30
C ILE A 79 -85.07 30.53 -35.76
N ASP A 80 -84.34 31.47 -35.14
CA ASP A 80 -84.38 32.87 -35.56
C ASP A 80 -83.72 33.07 -36.94
N SER A 81 -84.54 33.33 -37.97
CA SER A 81 -84.08 33.61 -39.34
C SER A 81 -83.77 35.10 -39.61
N SER A 82 -83.98 35.98 -38.61
CA SER A 82 -83.76 37.43 -38.74
C SER A 82 -82.39 37.85 -39.31
N PRO A 83 -81.26 37.13 -39.06
CA PRO A 83 -79.96 37.49 -39.61
C PRO A 83 -79.87 37.36 -41.14
N VAL A 84 -80.77 36.60 -41.75
CA VAL A 84 -80.69 36.21 -43.18
C VAL A 84 -81.92 36.63 -43.97
N ASP A 85 -83.04 36.94 -43.30
CA ASP A 85 -84.29 37.39 -43.92
C ASP A 85 -84.15 38.70 -44.71
N SER A 86 -83.22 39.57 -44.30
CA SER A 86 -82.93 40.84 -44.98
C SER A 86 -82.14 40.70 -46.30
N LEU A 87 -81.62 39.50 -46.60
CA LEU A 87 -80.78 39.25 -47.77
C LEU A 87 -81.58 38.76 -48.97
N THR A 88 -81.28 39.31 -50.15
CA THR A 88 -81.73 38.70 -51.42
C THR A 88 -80.95 37.42 -51.70
N ASP A 89 -81.52 36.48 -52.47
CA ASP A 89 -80.85 35.20 -52.76
C ASP A 89 -79.54 35.38 -53.54
N GLU A 90 -79.44 36.40 -54.40
CA GLU A 90 -78.18 36.78 -55.07
C GLU A 90 -77.13 37.31 -54.10
N GLN A 91 -77.53 38.03 -53.05
CA GLN A 91 -76.62 38.48 -52.00
C GLN A 91 -76.19 37.33 -51.11
N ALA A 92 -77.11 36.40 -50.79
CA ALA A 92 -76.80 35.21 -50.00
C ALA A 92 -75.80 34.30 -50.72
N THR A 93 -75.98 34.04 -52.02
CA THR A 93 -75.04 33.24 -52.83
C THR A 93 -73.66 33.90 -52.95
N LYS A 94 -73.60 35.23 -53.16
CA LYS A 94 -72.34 36.00 -53.10
C LYS A 94 -71.70 35.96 -51.70
N GLY A 95 -72.50 35.94 -50.65
CA GLY A 95 -72.05 35.81 -49.26
C GLY A 95 -71.38 34.46 -49.01
N VAL A 96 -72.03 33.36 -49.41
CA VAL A 96 -71.47 32.01 -49.30
C VAL A 96 -70.15 31.87 -50.06
N ALA A 97 -70.05 32.44 -51.26
CA ALA A 97 -68.80 32.41 -52.04
C ALA A 97 -67.61 33.12 -51.37
N LYS A 98 -67.88 34.05 -50.44
CA LYS A 98 -66.86 34.82 -49.70
C LYS A 98 -66.47 34.19 -48.36
N LEU A 99 -67.13 33.12 -47.91
CA LEU A 99 -66.87 32.52 -46.60
C LEU A 99 -65.48 31.89 -46.48
N HIS A 100 -64.87 31.47 -47.60
CA HIS A 100 -63.55 30.84 -47.66
C HIS A 100 -63.31 29.80 -46.55
N LEU A 101 -64.31 28.93 -46.32
CA LEU A 101 -64.28 27.95 -45.24
C LEU A 101 -63.01 27.11 -45.27
N LEU A 102 -62.34 27.01 -44.12
CA LEU A 102 -61.13 26.21 -43.94
C LEU A 102 -61.38 24.77 -44.37
N ARG A 103 -60.35 24.16 -44.96
CA ARG A 103 -60.38 22.74 -45.33
C ARG A 103 -60.11 21.90 -44.09
N LEU A 104 -60.80 20.77 -43.96
CA LEU A 104 -60.43 19.74 -43.01
C LEU A 104 -59.15 19.08 -43.51
N SER A 105 -58.02 19.44 -42.92
CA SER A 105 -56.72 18.89 -43.30
C SER A 105 -55.79 18.86 -42.09
N TYR A 106 -55.04 17.76 -41.99
CA TYR A 106 -53.99 17.58 -40.99
C TYR A 106 -52.70 17.14 -41.71
N PRO A 107 -51.56 17.84 -41.53
CA PRO A 107 -50.28 17.44 -42.12
C PRO A 107 -49.87 16.04 -41.66
N GLY A 108 -49.60 15.14 -42.59
CA GLY A 108 -49.20 13.75 -42.27
C GLY A 108 -50.35 12.79 -41.95
N ALA A 109 -51.61 13.16 -42.22
CA ALA A 109 -52.75 12.25 -42.12
C ALA A 109 -52.58 11.04 -43.06
N SER A 110 -52.74 9.82 -42.51
CA SER A 110 -52.83 8.59 -43.31
C SER A 110 -54.09 8.59 -44.19
N SER A 111 -54.15 7.69 -45.18
CA SER A 111 -55.34 7.52 -46.03
C SER A 111 -56.63 7.35 -45.23
N ASP A 112 -56.55 6.64 -44.10
CA ASP A 112 -57.70 6.33 -43.26
C ASP A 112 -58.17 7.57 -42.48
N VAL A 113 -57.22 8.40 -42.02
CA VAL A 113 -57.52 9.67 -41.34
C VAL A 113 -58.03 10.72 -42.33
N GLN A 114 -57.56 10.71 -43.57
CA GLN A 114 -58.04 11.64 -44.61
C GLN A 114 -59.52 11.45 -44.95
N ASN A 115 -60.05 10.24 -44.74
CA ASN A 115 -61.45 9.92 -44.97
C ASN A 115 -62.36 10.11 -43.74
N ASP A 116 -61.79 10.53 -42.60
CA ASP A 116 -62.53 10.76 -41.35
C ASP A 116 -62.60 12.26 -41.01
N PRO A 117 -63.71 12.95 -41.37
CA PRO A 117 -63.83 14.39 -41.20
C PRO A 117 -63.86 14.82 -39.73
N ILE A 118 -64.34 13.96 -38.81
CA ILE A 118 -64.38 14.27 -37.37
C ILE A 118 -62.96 14.29 -36.80
N THR A 119 -62.14 13.29 -37.14
CA THR A 119 -60.74 13.26 -36.71
C THR A 119 -59.96 14.44 -37.24
N LEU A 120 -60.11 14.78 -38.54
CA LEU A 120 -59.47 15.94 -39.14
C LEU A 120 -59.89 17.25 -38.48
N PHE A 121 -61.18 17.40 -38.17
CA PHE A 121 -61.70 18.56 -37.44
C PHE A 121 -61.08 18.66 -36.05
N LEU A 122 -61.07 17.57 -35.27
CA LEU A 122 -60.58 17.57 -33.89
C LEU A 122 -59.10 17.93 -33.82
N LEU A 123 -58.27 17.35 -34.70
CA LEU A 123 -56.85 17.68 -34.79
C LEU A 123 -56.66 19.14 -35.21
N ALA A 124 -57.26 19.58 -36.32
CA ALA A 124 -57.13 20.96 -36.80
C ALA A 124 -57.62 21.98 -35.75
N ARG A 125 -58.71 21.66 -35.04
CA ARG A 125 -59.24 22.52 -33.97
C ARG A 125 -58.31 22.57 -32.77
N ALA A 126 -57.65 21.47 -32.42
CA ALA A 126 -56.70 21.45 -31.31
C ALA A 126 -55.51 22.39 -31.54
N TYR A 127 -54.94 22.41 -32.75
CA TYR A 127 -53.88 23.38 -33.09
C TYR A 127 -54.37 24.81 -33.03
N ARG A 128 -55.56 25.12 -33.58
CA ARG A 128 -56.08 26.51 -33.54
C ARG A 128 -56.35 26.99 -32.11
N VAL A 129 -56.93 26.14 -31.26
CA VAL A 129 -57.20 26.50 -29.85
C VAL A 129 -55.90 26.77 -29.09
N ASP A 130 -54.83 26.07 -29.42
CA ASP A 130 -53.52 26.31 -28.84
C ASP A 130 -52.80 27.53 -29.45
N GLU A 131 -52.64 27.59 -30.78
CA GLU A 131 -51.92 28.65 -31.48
C GLU A 131 -52.60 30.03 -31.37
N GLU A 132 -53.92 30.10 -31.45
CA GLU A 132 -54.65 31.37 -31.49
C GLU A 132 -55.14 31.83 -30.11
N ALA A 133 -55.44 30.90 -29.19
CA ALA A 133 -55.97 31.23 -27.86
C ALA A 133 -55.04 30.85 -26.69
N GLY A 134 -53.98 30.06 -26.91
CA GLY A 134 -53.07 29.61 -25.84
C GLY A 134 -53.74 28.68 -24.83
N LEU A 135 -54.85 28.02 -25.21
CA LEU A 135 -55.71 27.25 -24.30
C LEU A 135 -55.42 25.74 -24.34
N MET A 136 -54.13 25.35 -24.35
CA MET A 136 -53.71 23.94 -24.38
C MET A 136 -54.34 23.10 -23.27
N SER A 137 -54.50 23.65 -22.06
CA SER A 137 -55.09 22.94 -20.92
C SER A 137 -56.56 22.55 -21.11
N GLN A 138 -57.26 23.14 -22.09
CA GLN A 138 -58.64 22.80 -22.41
C GLN A 138 -58.76 21.65 -23.41
N LEU A 139 -57.68 21.30 -24.12
CA LEU A 139 -57.69 20.27 -25.16
C LEU A 139 -58.07 18.86 -24.66
N PRO A 140 -57.75 18.43 -23.42
CA PRO A 140 -58.26 17.16 -22.90
C PRO A 140 -59.79 17.10 -22.91
N ALA A 141 -60.47 18.19 -22.54
CA ALA A 141 -61.94 18.24 -22.56
C ALA A 141 -62.53 18.12 -23.97
N LEU A 142 -61.77 18.52 -25.00
CA LEU A 142 -62.15 18.37 -26.40
C LEU A 142 -61.95 16.94 -26.91
N LEU A 143 -60.80 16.34 -26.59
CA LEU A 143 -60.32 15.15 -27.30
C LEU A 143 -60.59 13.82 -26.55
N LEU A 144 -60.57 13.82 -25.21
CA LEU A 144 -60.82 12.62 -24.40
C LEU A 144 -62.11 11.87 -24.78
N PRO A 145 -63.25 12.54 -25.06
CA PRO A 145 -64.50 11.87 -25.45
C PRO A 145 -64.45 11.15 -26.81
N PHE A 146 -63.36 11.31 -27.57
CA PHE A 146 -63.17 10.75 -28.91
C PHE A 146 -61.98 9.79 -29.01
N LEU A 147 -61.38 9.37 -27.89
CA LEU A 147 -60.26 8.41 -27.90
C LEU A 147 -60.61 7.06 -28.54
N ASP A 148 -61.86 6.64 -28.41
CA ASP A 148 -62.38 5.37 -28.97
C ASP A 148 -62.72 5.49 -30.45
N HIS A 149 -62.91 6.72 -30.93
CA HIS A 149 -63.31 7.01 -32.31
C HIS A 149 -62.17 6.77 -33.29
N SER A 150 -60.96 7.24 -32.97
CA SER A 150 -59.82 7.12 -33.86
C SER A 150 -58.51 6.85 -33.12
N PRO A 151 -57.73 5.82 -33.53
CA PRO A 151 -56.42 5.55 -32.97
C PRO A 151 -55.43 6.70 -33.25
N ALA A 152 -55.66 7.51 -34.30
CA ALA A 152 -54.81 8.65 -34.61
C ALA A 152 -54.90 9.73 -33.54
N ILE A 153 -56.11 10.03 -33.04
CA ILE A 153 -56.33 10.98 -31.94
C ILE A 153 -55.64 10.47 -30.68
N ARG A 154 -55.86 9.20 -30.34
CA ARG A 154 -55.25 8.57 -29.16
C ARG A 154 -53.73 8.62 -29.20
N ASN A 155 -53.12 8.23 -30.33
CA ASN A 155 -51.66 8.21 -30.49
C ASN A 155 -51.07 9.63 -30.49
N TRP A 156 -51.72 10.59 -31.14
CA TRP A 156 -51.29 11.98 -31.17
C TRP A 156 -51.38 12.63 -29.78
N MET A 157 -52.49 12.40 -29.06
CA MET A 157 -52.65 12.88 -27.69
C MET A 157 -51.55 12.31 -26.79
N LEU A 158 -51.28 11.01 -26.90
CA LEU A 158 -50.28 10.33 -26.09
C LEU A 158 -48.85 10.84 -26.38
N ALA A 159 -48.48 11.00 -27.65
CA ALA A 159 -47.11 11.27 -28.05
C ALA A 159 -46.76 12.77 -28.17
N THR A 160 -47.75 13.64 -28.37
CA THR A 160 -47.54 15.08 -28.58
C THR A 160 -48.15 15.91 -27.45
N LEU A 161 -49.47 15.82 -27.24
CA LEU A 161 -50.17 16.71 -26.31
C LEU A 161 -49.80 16.40 -24.85
N LEU A 162 -49.87 15.14 -24.45
CA LEU A 162 -49.71 14.72 -23.06
C LEU A 162 -48.33 15.07 -22.46
N PRO A 163 -47.19 14.81 -23.13
CA PRO A 163 -45.88 15.21 -22.62
C PRO A 163 -45.75 16.72 -22.39
N LEU A 164 -46.24 17.51 -23.34
CA LEU A 164 -46.16 18.96 -23.29
C LEU A 164 -47.10 19.54 -22.22
N LEU A 165 -48.31 19.01 -22.12
CA LEU A 165 -49.30 19.42 -21.12
C LEU A 165 -48.82 19.09 -19.71
N ARG A 166 -48.32 17.87 -19.49
CA ARG A 166 -47.74 17.46 -18.20
C ARG A 166 -46.60 18.36 -17.79
N ARG A 167 -45.65 18.57 -18.69
CA ARG A 167 -44.52 19.45 -18.42
C ARG A 167 -44.96 20.85 -18.00
N ASN A 168 -45.77 21.51 -18.83
CA ASN A 168 -46.04 22.92 -18.70
C ASN A 168 -47.12 23.25 -17.66
N PHE A 169 -48.07 22.36 -17.42
CA PHE A 169 -49.24 22.69 -16.60
C PHE A 169 -49.39 21.81 -15.35
N GLU A 170 -48.90 20.56 -15.37
CA GLU A 170 -49.07 19.62 -14.26
C GLU A 170 -47.82 19.53 -13.37
N TYR A 171 -46.66 19.32 -13.97
CA TYR A 171 -45.44 18.97 -13.26
C TYR A 171 -44.60 20.21 -12.92
N TYR A 172 -44.49 21.17 -13.84
CA TYR A 172 -43.68 22.37 -13.67
C TYR A 172 -44.43 23.65 -14.05
N PRO A 173 -45.56 23.97 -13.40
CA PRO A 173 -46.42 25.13 -13.73
C PRO A 173 -45.75 26.49 -13.53
N HIS A 174 -44.63 26.55 -12.80
CA HIS A 174 -43.86 27.77 -12.58
C HIS A 174 -42.72 27.98 -13.59
N HIS A 175 -42.44 26.97 -14.42
CA HIS A 175 -41.34 26.98 -15.40
C HIS A 175 -41.87 26.74 -16.82
N ILE A 176 -42.98 27.40 -17.15
CA ILE A 176 -43.60 27.30 -18.48
C ILE A 176 -42.67 27.93 -19.51
N THR A 177 -42.32 27.14 -20.53
CA THR A 177 -41.63 27.64 -21.71
C THR A 177 -42.63 27.69 -22.87
N PRO A 178 -42.59 28.74 -23.72
CA PRO A 178 -43.70 29.08 -24.60
C PRO A 178 -43.66 28.30 -25.93
N TYR A 179 -43.73 26.97 -25.89
CA TYR A 179 -43.96 26.18 -27.11
C TYR A 179 -45.43 25.87 -27.27
N THR A 180 -46.00 26.28 -28.40
CA THR A 180 -47.25 25.73 -28.94
C THR A 180 -47.04 24.28 -29.41
N LEU A 181 -48.12 23.53 -29.62
CA LEU A 181 -48.11 22.17 -30.18
C LEU A 181 -47.35 22.12 -31.50
N SER A 182 -47.59 23.09 -32.37
CA SER A 182 -46.98 23.23 -33.68
C SER A 182 -45.49 23.50 -33.61
N GLU A 183 -45.04 24.34 -32.68
CA GLU A 183 -43.62 24.59 -32.45
C GLU A 183 -42.93 23.37 -31.84
N PHE A 184 -43.56 22.72 -30.85
CA PHE A 184 -43.03 21.54 -30.20
C PHE A 184 -42.83 20.37 -31.17
N GLU A 185 -43.78 20.13 -32.08
CA GLU A 185 -43.63 19.08 -33.11
C GLU A 185 -42.55 19.39 -34.15
N LYS A 186 -42.25 20.67 -34.39
CA LYS A 186 -41.20 21.10 -35.33
C LYS A 186 -39.81 21.10 -34.69
N LEU A 187 -39.70 20.93 -33.37
CA LEU A 187 -38.40 20.85 -32.71
C LEU A 187 -37.62 19.63 -33.21
N PRO A 188 -36.30 19.77 -33.41
CA PRO A 188 -35.43 18.60 -33.54
C PRO A 188 -35.63 17.66 -32.35
N GLU A 189 -35.64 16.36 -32.61
CA GLU A 189 -35.94 15.34 -31.59
C GLU A 189 -35.08 15.49 -30.32
N GLY A 190 -33.77 15.75 -30.47
CA GLY A 190 -32.89 15.99 -29.34
C GLY A 190 -33.25 17.22 -28.51
N ALA A 191 -33.60 18.34 -29.18
CA ALA A 191 -34.04 19.56 -28.50
C ALA A 191 -35.39 19.37 -27.80
N ALA A 192 -36.28 18.53 -28.35
CA ALA A 192 -37.54 18.18 -27.69
C ALA A 192 -37.30 17.37 -26.40
N VAL A 193 -36.33 16.46 -26.38
CA VAL A 193 -35.99 15.68 -25.18
C VAL A 193 -35.30 16.54 -24.12
N GLU A 194 -34.31 17.35 -24.52
CA GLU A 194 -33.67 18.32 -23.62
C GLU A 194 -34.69 19.28 -23.02
N TYR A 195 -35.64 19.71 -23.86
CA TYR A 195 -36.79 20.46 -23.39
C TYR A 195 -37.54 19.63 -22.36
N LEU A 196 -38.12 18.48 -22.70
CA LEU A 196 -38.95 17.69 -21.78
C LEU A 196 -38.31 17.42 -20.42
N LEU A 197 -37.00 17.15 -20.38
CA LEU A 197 -36.24 16.81 -19.18
C LEU A 197 -35.55 18.02 -18.50
N SER A 198 -35.74 19.26 -18.99
CA SER A 198 -34.92 20.39 -18.52
C SER A 198 -35.09 20.76 -17.04
N GLN A 199 -36.17 20.34 -16.39
CA GLN A 199 -36.45 20.61 -14.98
C GLN A 199 -36.26 19.36 -14.11
N THR A 200 -36.05 18.19 -14.74
CA THR A 200 -35.94 16.90 -14.08
C THR A 200 -34.64 16.84 -13.27
N GLY A 201 -34.76 16.63 -11.95
CA GLY A 201 -33.61 16.47 -11.05
C GLY A 201 -32.78 17.75 -10.84
N THR A 202 -33.32 18.93 -11.11
CA THR A 202 -32.63 20.22 -10.91
C THR A 202 -32.46 20.60 -9.45
N HIS A 203 -33.33 20.08 -8.58
CA HIS A 203 -33.31 20.34 -7.13
C HIS A 203 -33.22 19.00 -6.38
N ASP A 204 -32.33 18.92 -5.38
CA ASP A 204 -32.12 17.70 -4.58
C ASP A 204 -33.41 17.23 -3.87
N ASP A 205 -34.32 18.15 -3.53
CA ASP A 205 -35.61 17.83 -2.90
C ASP A 205 -36.61 17.13 -3.84
N GLN A 206 -36.31 17.06 -5.14
CA GLN A 206 -37.19 16.50 -6.18
C GLN A 206 -36.69 15.16 -6.73
N LEU A 207 -35.70 14.54 -6.10
CA LEU A 207 -35.16 13.25 -6.56
C LEU A 207 -36.23 12.16 -6.64
N ASP A 208 -37.24 12.17 -5.76
CA ASP A 208 -38.36 11.20 -5.74
C ASP A 208 -39.36 11.35 -6.90
N LEU A 209 -39.27 12.44 -7.66
CA LEU A 209 -40.21 12.76 -8.75
C LEU A 209 -39.62 12.49 -10.13
N ILE A 210 -38.38 12.03 -10.22
CA ILE A 210 -37.68 11.85 -11.49
C ILE A 210 -38.33 10.72 -12.31
N GLY A 211 -38.70 9.61 -11.68
CA GLY A 211 -39.39 8.51 -12.38
C GLY A 211 -40.73 8.93 -12.98
N ARG A 212 -41.46 9.85 -12.32
CA ARG A 212 -42.70 10.45 -12.85
C ARG A 212 -42.42 11.17 -14.17
N ASP A 213 -41.35 11.95 -14.26
CA ASP A 213 -41.03 12.70 -15.47
C ASP A 213 -40.75 11.78 -16.66
N PHE A 214 -40.02 10.69 -16.44
CA PHE A 214 -39.73 9.69 -17.46
C PHE A 214 -41.00 8.93 -17.89
N ARG A 215 -41.80 8.42 -16.94
CA ARG A 215 -43.07 7.71 -17.22
C ARG A 215 -44.13 8.61 -17.85
N GLY A 216 -44.14 9.88 -17.47
CA GLY A 216 -45.19 10.83 -17.73
C GLY A 216 -44.96 11.70 -18.96
N MET A 217 -43.70 11.99 -19.29
CA MET A 217 -43.32 12.87 -20.40
C MET A 217 -42.52 12.13 -21.48
N LEU A 218 -41.37 11.53 -21.14
CA LEU A 218 -40.48 10.93 -22.13
C LEU A 218 -41.07 9.64 -22.74
N ALA A 219 -41.54 8.72 -21.91
CA ALA A 219 -42.02 7.42 -22.38
C ALA A 219 -43.25 7.55 -23.31
N PRO A 220 -44.27 8.38 -23.01
CA PRO A 220 -45.36 8.67 -23.93
C PRO A 220 -44.87 9.32 -25.23
N TRP A 221 -43.89 10.22 -25.15
CA TRP A 221 -43.29 10.85 -26.31
C TRP A 221 -42.62 9.80 -27.25
N LEU A 222 -41.98 8.77 -26.74
CA LEU A 222 -41.37 7.73 -27.61
C LEU A 222 -42.38 6.93 -28.46
N HIS A 223 -43.69 6.99 -28.15
CA HIS A 223 -44.74 6.32 -28.92
C HIS A 223 -45.08 7.01 -30.26
N GLY A 224 -44.55 8.22 -30.51
CA GLY A 224 -44.76 8.93 -31.77
C GLY A 224 -44.07 8.26 -32.95
N SER A 225 -44.83 7.70 -33.90
CA SER A 225 -44.28 6.94 -35.04
C SER A 225 -43.38 7.77 -35.97
N ALA A 226 -43.64 9.08 -36.10
CA ALA A 226 -42.87 9.99 -36.95
C ALA A 226 -41.42 10.21 -36.49
N ARG A 227 -41.09 9.81 -35.26
CA ARG A 227 -39.76 10.00 -34.62
C ARG A 227 -38.78 8.86 -34.88
N TRP A 228 -39.22 7.86 -35.64
CA TRP A 228 -38.47 6.63 -35.88
C TRP A 228 -38.02 6.57 -37.33
N ALA A 229 -36.71 6.46 -37.54
CA ALA A 229 -36.17 6.20 -38.87
C ALA A 229 -36.26 4.69 -39.16
N GLN A 230 -37.15 4.31 -40.08
CA GLN A 230 -37.13 2.98 -40.70
C GLN A 230 -36.40 3.08 -42.05
N LYS A 231 -35.16 2.60 -42.12
CA LYS A 231 -34.49 2.38 -43.41
C LYS A 231 -35.15 1.17 -44.08
N ALA A 232 -36.01 1.42 -45.06
CA ALA A 232 -36.28 0.42 -46.09
C ALA A 232 -35.05 0.36 -46.99
N GLU A 233 -34.29 -0.73 -46.96
CA GLU A 233 -33.29 -0.98 -47.99
C GLU A 233 -34.00 -1.04 -49.33
N GLY A 234 -33.66 -0.09 -50.21
CA GLY A 234 -34.05 -0.16 -51.61
C GLY A 234 -33.34 -1.32 -52.28
N ASP A 235 -34.14 -2.21 -52.88
CA ASP A 235 -33.82 -3.06 -54.04
C ASP A 235 -32.37 -3.60 -54.10
N ALA A 236 -32.13 -4.76 -53.49
CA ALA A 236 -30.96 -5.57 -53.77
C ALA A 236 -31.35 -7.04 -53.95
N ASP A 237 -31.52 -7.39 -55.23
CA ASP A 237 -31.46 -8.73 -55.77
C ASP A 237 -30.11 -9.38 -55.40
N SER A 238 -30.05 -10.15 -54.31
CA SER A 238 -29.15 -11.32 -54.13
C SER A 238 -29.31 -11.93 -52.74
N GLY A 239 -29.65 -13.22 -52.71
CA GLY A 239 -29.87 -13.98 -51.49
C GLY A 239 -28.66 -14.00 -50.56
N SER A 240 -28.80 -13.38 -49.40
CA SER A 240 -28.06 -13.72 -48.18
C SER A 240 -28.96 -13.54 -46.96
N VAL A 241 -28.74 -14.36 -45.95
CA VAL A 241 -29.62 -14.60 -44.80
C VAL A 241 -29.76 -13.34 -43.93
N ALA A 242 -31.02 -12.90 -43.75
CA ALA A 242 -31.56 -12.03 -42.70
C ALA A 242 -30.60 -10.99 -42.08
N THR A 243 -30.39 -9.87 -42.77
CA THR A 243 -29.78 -8.66 -42.20
C THR A 243 -30.85 -7.74 -41.59
N SER A 244 -30.61 -7.34 -40.35
CA SER A 244 -31.49 -6.56 -39.46
C SER A 244 -31.85 -5.18 -40.00
N THR A 245 -33.13 -4.84 -40.00
CA THR A 245 -33.62 -3.45 -40.16
C THR A 245 -33.11 -2.60 -39.00
N SER A 246 -32.18 -1.67 -39.26
CA SER A 246 -31.63 -0.76 -38.23
C SER A 246 -32.72 0.21 -37.76
N THR A 247 -33.35 -0.08 -36.64
CA THR A 247 -34.34 0.78 -35.98
C THR A 247 -33.60 1.82 -35.14
N SER A 248 -33.84 3.11 -35.36
CA SER A 248 -33.18 4.19 -34.60
C SER A 248 -34.14 5.34 -34.31
N CYS A 249 -33.88 6.04 -33.20
CA CYS A 249 -34.63 7.22 -32.76
C CYS A 249 -33.62 8.21 -32.16
N THR A 250 -33.43 9.37 -32.81
CA THR A 250 -32.38 10.31 -32.40
C THR A 250 -32.70 10.99 -31.07
N GLY A 251 -33.99 11.23 -30.81
CA GLY A 251 -34.44 11.71 -29.50
C GLY A 251 -34.18 10.71 -28.38
N TRP A 252 -34.36 9.41 -28.65
CA TRP A 252 -34.04 8.38 -27.66
C TRP A 252 -32.54 8.35 -27.35
N GLU A 253 -31.69 8.43 -28.37
CA GLU A 253 -30.24 8.53 -28.19
C GLU A 253 -29.87 9.77 -27.35
N GLN A 254 -30.53 10.92 -27.57
CA GLN A 254 -30.34 12.11 -26.74
C GLN A 254 -30.77 11.88 -25.29
N ALA A 255 -31.86 11.13 -25.04
CA ALA A 255 -32.29 10.79 -23.68
C ALA A 255 -31.26 9.92 -22.96
N LEU A 256 -30.67 8.95 -23.67
CA LEU A 256 -29.58 8.13 -23.13
C LEU A 256 -28.33 8.97 -22.84
N GLN A 257 -27.97 9.90 -23.74
CA GLN A 257 -26.87 10.84 -23.51
C GLN A 257 -27.13 11.75 -22.30
N TRP A 258 -28.37 12.23 -22.13
CA TRP A 258 -28.77 12.99 -20.96
C TRP A 258 -28.57 12.18 -19.66
N LEU A 259 -28.94 10.90 -19.64
CA LEU A 259 -28.72 10.02 -18.49
C LEU A 259 -27.23 9.88 -18.16
N LEU A 260 -26.38 9.66 -19.17
CA LEU A 260 -24.92 9.58 -18.99
C LEU A 260 -24.32 10.91 -18.50
N LEU A 261 -24.83 12.04 -19.01
CA LEU A 261 -24.43 13.37 -18.55
C LEU A 261 -24.76 13.54 -17.06
N GLN A 262 -25.97 13.17 -16.65
CA GLN A 262 -26.37 13.20 -15.24
C GLN A 262 -25.50 12.26 -14.41
N ALA A 263 -25.17 11.06 -14.88
CA ALA A 263 -24.29 10.15 -14.14
C ALA A 263 -22.90 10.76 -13.85
N SER A 264 -22.39 11.57 -14.79
CA SER A 264 -21.10 12.27 -14.64
C SER A 264 -21.15 13.56 -13.81
N GLN A 265 -22.30 14.26 -13.77
CA GLN A 265 -22.44 15.56 -13.10
C GLN A 265 -23.17 15.46 -11.76
N SER A 266 -24.28 14.73 -11.72
CA SER A 266 -25.14 14.52 -10.56
C SER A 266 -25.57 13.04 -10.50
N TRP A 267 -24.66 12.19 -10.04
CA TRP A 267 -24.86 10.73 -10.04
C TRP A 267 -26.14 10.30 -9.29
N ARG A 268 -26.58 11.08 -8.30
CA ARG A 268 -27.83 10.85 -7.55
C ARG A 268 -29.07 10.92 -8.45
N VAL A 269 -29.09 11.86 -9.39
CA VAL A 269 -30.16 11.98 -10.38
C VAL A 269 -30.19 10.75 -11.27
N ALA A 270 -29.03 10.32 -11.78
CA ALA A 270 -28.96 9.11 -12.61
C ALA A 270 -29.41 7.84 -11.86
N VAL A 271 -28.96 7.65 -10.62
CA VAL A 271 -29.41 6.53 -9.76
C VAL A 271 -30.93 6.60 -9.55
N ALA A 272 -31.47 7.78 -9.26
CA ALA A 272 -32.91 7.97 -9.05
C ALA A 272 -33.74 7.65 -10.31
N VAL A 273 -33.28 8.04 -11.51
CA VAL A 273 -33.92 7.64 -12.77
C VAL A 273 -34.03 6.11 -12.84
N ILE A 274 -32.89 5.42 -12.65
CA ILE A 274 -32.78 3.97 -12.83
C ILE A 274 -33.61 3.21 -11.79
N GLU A 275 -33.60 3.67 -10.53
CA GLU A 275 -34.39 3.07 -9.46
C GLU A 275 -35.90 3.25 -9.67
N GLN A 276 -36.31 4.44 -10.11
CA GLN A 276 -37.72 4.81 -10.20
C GLN A 276 -38.35 4.50 -11.55
N TRP A 277 -37.59 4.10 -12.57
CA TRP A 277 -38.11 3.83 -13.91
C TRP A 277 -37.60 2.51 -14.47
N ASP A 278 -38.51 1.60 -14.85
CA ASP A 278 -38.19 0.29 -15.44
C ASP A 278 -37.79 0.38 -16.93
N GLY A 279 -37.59 1.60 -17.43
CA GLY A 279 -37.24 1.87 -18.82
C GLY A 279 -38.47 2.16 -19.70
N PRO A 280 -38.30 2.21 -21.02
CA PRO A 280 -39.29 2.78 -21.95
C PRO A 280 -40.63 2.03 -22.04
N HIS A 281 -40.74 0.84 -21.47
CA HIS A 281 -42.02 0.11 -21.33
C HIS A 281 -42.85 0.57 -20.12
N ASP A 282 -42.20 1.19 -19.13
CA ASP A 282 -42.83 1.76 -17.96
C ASP A 282 -43.37 3.15 -18.29
N VAL A 283 -44.62 3.17 -18.73
CA VAL A 283 -45.35 4.36 -19.16
C VAL A 283 -46.52 4.57 -18.21
N GLU A 284 -46.72 5.81 -17.77
CA GLU A 284 -47.89 6.13 -16.95
C GLU A 284 -49.19 5.86 -17.77
N PRO A 285 -50.11 5.01 -17.28
CA PRO A 285 -51.30 4.65 -18.05
C PRO A 285 -52.14 5.89 -18.42
N PHE A 286 -52.41 6.05 -19.71
CA PHE A 286 -53.25 7.12 -20.23
C PHE A 286 -54.65 6.62 -20.68
N VAL A 287 -54.72 5.39 -21.20
CA VAL A 287 -55.95 4.71 -21.64
C VAL A 287 -55.89 3.24 -21.20
N GLU A 288 -57.04 2.57 -21.08
CA GLU A 288 -57.15 1.15 -20.70
C GLU A 288 -56.23 0.21 -21.51
N ALA A 289 -55.98 0.53 -22.80
CA ALA A 289 -55.04 -0.19 -23.65
C ALA A 289 -54.09 0.79 -24.35
N MET A 290 -52.80 0.70 -24.01
CA MET A 290 -51.75 1.48 -24.64
C MET A 290 -51.33 0.86 -25.99
N PRO A 291 -51.02 1.69 -27.00
CA PRO A 291 -50.55 1.17 -28.29
C PRO A 291 -49.22 0.43 -28.10
N SER A 292 -49.18 -0.85 -28.45
CA SER A 292 -47.95 -1.64 -28.36
C SER A 292 -46.98 -1.26 -29.46
N HIS A 293 -45.70 -1.12 -29.10
CA HIS A 293 -44.61 -0.96 -30.06
C HIS A 293 -44.39 -2.24 -30.89
N GLU A 294 -43.81 -2.07 -32.08
CA GLU A 294 -43.25 -3.17 -32.86
C GLU A 294 -42.15 -3.88 -32.06
N GLN A 295 -42.08 -5.22 -32.12
CA GLN A 295 -41.13 -6.01 -31.32
C GLN A 295 -39.66 -5.59 -31.53
N SER A 296 -39.30 -5.15 -32.74
CA SER A 296 -37.98 -4.61 -33.08
C SER A 296 -37.65 -3.33 -32.29
N ARG A 297 -38.60 -2.39 -32.21
CA ARG A 297 -38.47 -1.15 -31.42
C ARG A 297 -38.37 -1.43 -29.93
N GLN A 298 -39.17 -2.39 -29.42
CA GLN A 298 -39.12 -2.76 -28.01
C GLN A 298 -37.76 -3.31 -27.61
N ARG A 299 -37.18 -4.21 -28.40
CA ARG A 299 -35.84 -4.75 -28.15
C ARG A 299 -34.77 -3.67 -28.22
N TYR A 300 -34.78 -2.83 -29.25
CA TYR A 300 -33.82 -1.71 -29.37
C TYR A 300 -33.87 -0.80 -28.14
N LEU A 301 -35.07 -0.41 -27.70
CA LEU A 301 -35.29 0.42 -26.53
C LEU A 301 -34.79 -0.23 -25.24
N ALA A 302 -35.11 -1.50 -25.01
CA ALA A 302 -34.67 -2.25 -23.83
C ALA A 302 -33.14 -2.43 -23.81
N ASP A 303 -32.54 -2.90 -24.90
CA ASP A 303 -31.10 -3.18 -25.00
C ASP A 303 -30.26 -1.90 -24.83
N SER A 304 -30.67 -0.82 -25.47
CA SER A 304 -29.98 0.47 -25.36
C SER A 304 -30.19 1.14 -24.00
N TYR A 305 -31.35 0.97 -23.35
CA TYR A 305 -31.57 1.42 -21.97
C TYR A 305 -30.64 0.68 -20.99
N VAL A 306 -30.58 -0.66 -21.08
CA VAL A 306 -29.68 -1.46 -20.24
C VAL A 306 -28.23 -1.05 -20.46
N ARG A 307 -27.82 -0.85 -21.71
CA ARG A 307 -26.47 -0.36 -22.05
C ARG A 307 -26.15 0.98 -21.40
N ALA A 308 -27.05 1.95 -21.52
CA ALA A 308 -26.87 3.27 -20.92
C ALA A 308 -26.87 3.22 -19.39
N THR A 309 -27.66 2.31 -18.81
CA THR A 309 -27.72 2.07 -17.36
C THR A 309 -26.38 1.53 -16.85
N ILE A 310 -25.81 0.51 -17.50
CA ILE A 310 -24.47 -0.01 -17.17
C ILE A 310 -23.41 1.07 -17.39
N ALA A 311 -23.46 1.80 -18.51
CA ALA A 311 -22.56 2.92 -18.79
C ALA A 311 -22.58 3.98 -17.69
N SER A 312 -23.75 4.31 -17.15
CA SER A 312 -23.92 5.31 -16.09
C SER A 312 -23.12 4.95 -14.84
N ALA A 313 -23.07 3.67 -14.45
CA ALA A 313 -22.27 3.22 -13.30
C ALA A 313 -20.75 3.43 -13.50
N TYR A 314 -20.24 3.26 -14.72
CA TYR A 314 -18.84 3.58 -15.05
C TYR A 314 -18.55 5.10 -15.10
N LEU A 315 -19.59 5.92 -15.21
CA LEU A 315 -19.47 7.38 -15.30
C LEU A 315 -19.46 8.12 -13.97
N ILE A 316 -19.85 7.46 -12.87
CA ILE A 316 -19.87 8.05 -11.54
C ILE A 316 -18.46 8.50 -11.15
N PRO A 317 -18.23 9.82 -10.94
CA PRO A 317 -16.89 10.36 -10.70
C PRO A 317 -16.45 10.25 -9.24
N GLU A 318 -17.39 10.07 -8.31
CA GLU A 318 -17.13 10.05 -6.87
C GLU A 318 -16.71 8.66 -6.38
N ALA A 319 -15.57 8.61 -5.68
CA ALA A 319 -15.09 7.43 -4.96
C ALA A 319 -15.50 7.49 -3.47
N THR A 320 -16.78 7.74 -3.20
CA THR A 320 -17.34 7.77 -1.84
C THR A 320 -18.20 6.53 -1.60
N LEU A 321 -18.33 6.08 -0.34
CA LEU A 321 -19.15 4.91 -0.01
C LEU A 321 -20.60 5.03 -0.52
N PRO A 322 -21.30 6.18 -0.34
CA PRO A 322 -22.66 6.34 -0.86
C PRO A 322 -22.76 6.30 -2.39
N ALA A 323 -21.76 6.83 -3.10
CA ALA A 323 -21.72 6.80 -4.56
C ALA A 323 -21.55 5.38 -5.09
N LEU A 324 -20.70 4.57 -4.44
CA LEU A 324 -20.48 3.17 -4.78
C LEU A 324 -21.67 2.27 -4.41
N GLU A 325 -22.36 2.58 -3.30
CA GLU A 325 -23.67 2.00 -2.98
C GLU A 325 -24.72 2.35 -4.05
N GLY A 326 -24.71 3.58 -4.56
CA GLY A 326 -25.54 4.00 -5.69
C GLY A 326 -25.23 3.22 -6.97
N ALA A 327 -23.95 3.06 -7.30
CA ALA A 327 -23.49 2.24 -8.44
C ALA A 327 -23.95 0.77 -8.30
N TYR A 328 -23.93 0.22 -7.09
CA TYR A 328 -24.43 -1.14 -6.85
C TYR A 328 -25.96 -1.24 -7.01
N ARG A 329 -26.71 -0.20 -6.63
CA ARG A 329 -28.16 -0.15 -6.85
C ARG A 329 -28.52 -0.11 -8.34
N ILE A 330 -27.70 0.56 -9.16
CA ILE A 330 -27.78 0.48 -10.63
C ILE A 330 -27.60 -0.96 -11.11
N VAL A 331 -26.57 -1.67 -10.61
CA VAL A 331 -26.30 -3.08 -10.98
C VAL A 331 -27.47 -3.99 -10.62
N ASP A 332 -27.98 -3.87 -9.39
CA ASP A 332 -29.13 -4.65 -8.92
C ASP A 332 -30.34 -4.43 -9.82
N ARG A 333 -30.60 -3.18 -10.23
CA ARG A 333 -31.65 -2.86 -11.18
C ARG A 333 -31.43 -3.50 -12.55
N VAL A 334 -30.22 -3.44 -13.11
CA VAL A 334 -29.88 -4.08 -14.39
C VAL A 334 -30.13 -5.59 -14.34
N MET A 335 -29.73 -6.25 -13.26
CA MET A 335 -29.92 -7.70 -13.11
C MET A 335 -31.40 -8.08 -13.05
N ARG A 336 -32.23 -7.25 -12.41
CA ARG A 336 -33.69 -7.42 -12.43
C ARG A 336 -34.29 -7.22 -13.83
N ILE A 337 -33.84 -6.24 -14.59
CA ILE A 337 -34.31 -6.00 -15.97
C ILE A 337 -33.93 -7.18 -16.88
N LEU A 338 -32.78 -7.81 -16.64
CA LEU A 338 -32.29 -8.96 -17.41
C LEU A 338 -32.89 -10.31 -16.96
N ASP A 339 -33.86 -10.33 -16.05
CA ASP A 339 -34.48 -11.53 -15.45
C ASP A 339 -33.45 -12.56 -14.94
N GLN A 340 -32.36 -12.08 -14.35
CA GLN A 340 -31.35 -12.94 -13.73
C GLN A 340 -31.56 -13.06 -12.23
N ASP A 341 -31.08 -14.16 -11.64
CA ASP A 341 -31.10 -14.37 -10.19
C ASP A 341 -30.59 -13.11 -9.49
N THR A 342 -31.45 -12.51 -8.67
CA THR A 342 -31.17 -11.24 -7.98
C THR A 342 -29.88 -11.36 -7.20
N VAL A 343 -28.96 -10.42 -7.42
CA VAL A 343 -27.74 -10.32 -6.63
C VAL A 343 -28.14 -10.23 -5.16
N LEU A 344 -27.38 -10.89 -4.29
CA LEU A 344 -27.53 -10.72 -2.84
C LEU A 344 -27.60 -9.22 -2.51
N PRO A 345 -28.40 -8.81 -1.51
CA PRO A 345 -28.40 -7.44 -1.02
C PRO A 345 -26.97 -6.95 -0.78
N PHE A 346 -26.70 -5.67 -1.04
CA PHE A 346 -25.34 -5.11 -1.01
C PHE A 346 -24.53 -5.52 0.24
N GLN A 347 -25.15 -5.43 1.41
CA GLN A 347 -24.53 -5.80 2.69
C GLN A 347 -24.21 -7.30 2.77
N GLU A 348 -25.07 -8.15 2.21
CA GLU A 348 -24.83 -9.59 2.14
C GLU A 348 -23.67 -9.91 1.19
N THR A 349 -23.63 -9.29 0.00
CA THR A 349 -22.51 -9.41 -0.95
C THR A 349 -21.17 -9.03 -0.32
N ILE A 350 -21.13 -7.93 0.42
CA ILE A 350 -19.93 -7.49 1.15
C ILE A 350 -19.51 -8.49 2.23
N SER A 351 -20.47 -9.09 2.92
CA SER A 351 -20.21 -10.01 4.03
C SER A 351 -19.78 -11.41 3.59
N GLN A 352 -20.42 -11.92 2.53
CA GLN A 352 -20.26 -13.28 2.02
C GLN A 352 -19.13 -13.40 1.00
N LEU A 353 -18.81 -12.31 0.29
CA LEU A 353 -17.77 -12.27 -0.75
C LEU A 353 -17.99 -13.36 -1.83
N PRO A 354 -19.11 -13.28 -2.59
CA PRO A 354 -19.47 -14.30 -3.56
C PRO A 354 -18.43 -14.41 -4.68
N ASP A 355 -18.44 -15.54 -5.37
CA ASP A 355 -17.66 -15.77 -6.58
C ASP A 355 -18.27 -14.95 -7.74
N LEU A 356 -17.55 -13.91 -8.16
CA LEU A 356 -17.91 -13.04 -9.28
C LEU A 356 -17.01 -13.28 -10.50
N THR A 357 -16.41 -14.48 -10.61
CA THR A 357 -15.62 -14.85 -11.77
C THR A 357 -16.46 -14.84 -13.05
N LEU A 358 -15.80 -14.42 -14.13
CA LEU A 358 -16.39 -14.38 -15.45
C LEU A 358 -16.21 -15.73 -16.16
N PRO A 359 -17.16 -16.14 -17.02
CA PRO A 359 -17.03 -17.37 -17.80
C PRO A 359 -15.75 -17.38 -18.64
N PRO A 360 -15.12 -18.55 -18.87
CA PRO A 360 -13.84 -18.67 -19.59
C PRO A 360 -13.91 -18.13 -21.03
N ASP A 361 -15.08 -18.17 -21.67
CA ASP A 361 -15.30 -17.65 -23.03
C ASP A 361 -15.25 -16.10 -23.11
N SER A 362 -15.19 -15.39 -21.98
CA SER A 362 -14.98 -13.93 -21.90
C SER A 362 -13.51 -13.52 -22.14
N ALA A 363 -12.77 -14.31 -22.92
CA ALA A 363 -11.31 -14.25 -23.08
C ALA A 363 -10.77 -12.93 -23.70
N ASN A 364 -11.64 -12.05 -24.20
CA ASN A 364 -11.25 -10.82 -24.91
C ASN A 364 -11.11 -9.57 -24.01
N LEU A 365 -11.27 -9.69 -22.69
CA LEU A 365 -11.13 -8.61 -21.71
C LEU A 365 -9.66 -8.25 -21.43
N GLY A 366 -8.98 -7.67 -22.42
CA GLY A 366 -7.60 -7.15 -22.31
C GLY A 366 -7.50 -5.63 -22.40
N SER A 367 -6.31 -5.09 -22.68
CA SER A 367 -6.04 -3.63 -22.73
C SER A 367 -6.93 -2.85 -23.71
N ARG A 368 -7.41 -3.48 -24.79
CA ARG A 368 -8.39 -2.87 -25.72
C ARG A 368 -9.71 -2.53 -25.03
N VAL A 369 -10.12 -3.34 -24.05
CA VAL A 369 -11.36 -3.12 -23.29
C VAL A 369 -11.25 -1.90 -22.37
N ALA A 370 -10.05 -1.56 -21.89
CA ALA A 370 -9.84 -0.32 -21.16
C ALA A 370 -10.15 0.93 -22.01
N SER A 371 -9.97 0.87 -23.33
CA SER A 371 -10.32 1.99 -24.22
C SER A 371 -11.83 2.21 -24.33
N PHE A 372 -12.62 1.13 -24.33
CA PHE A 372 -14.09 1.14 -24.35
C PHE A 372 -14.73 1.68 -23.06
N MET A 373 -13.99 1.78 -21.95
CA MET A 373 -14.47 2.50 -20.76
C MET A 373 -14.32 4.01 -20.86
N ARG A 374 -13.38 4.47 -21.70
CA ARG A 374 -13.05 5.89 -21.86
C ARG A 374 -13.87 6.51 -22.97
N ASN A 375 -14.11 5.73 -24.03
CA ASN A 375 -14.85 6.14 -25.21
C ASN A 375 -15.96 5.10 -25.48
N ASP A 376 -17.00 5.52 -26.21
CA ASP A 376 -17.89 4.58 -26.89
C ASP A 376 -18.70 3.63 -25.97
N LEU A 377 -19.07 4.12 -24.78
CA LEU A 377 -19.89 3.38 -23.81
C LEU A 377 -21.29 2.98 -24.33
N LEU A 378 -21.83 3.72 -25.31
CA LEU A 378 -23.14 3.45 -25.92
C LEU A 378 -23.06 2.59 -27.19
N GLU A 379 -21.87 2.29 -27.70
CA GLU A 379 -21.72 1.48 -28.91
C GLU A 379 -22.16 0.02 -28.69
N GLU A 380 -22.83 -0.56 -29.69
CA GLU A 380 -23.30 -1.95 -29.66
C GLU A 380 -22.16 -2.98 -29.56
N ALA A 381 -20.99 -2.63 -30.09
CA ALA A 381 -19.82 -3.49 -30.07
C ALA A 381 -19.10 -3.52 -28.70
N ASN A 382 -19.49 -2.66 -27.76
CA ASN A 382 -18.81 -2.53 -26.47
C ASN A 382 -19.16 -3.71 -25.53
N PRO A 383 -18.20 -4.59 -25.19
CA PRO A 383 -18.47 -5.75 -24.36
C PRO A 383 -18.76 -5.41 -22.89
N LEU A 384 -18.40 -4.20 -22.43
CA LEU A 384 -18.57 -3.78 -21.03
C LEU A 384 -19.98 -3.30 -20.70
N THR A 385 -20.70 -2.84 -21.72
CA THR A 385 -22.05 -2.30 -21.60
C THR A 385 -23.07 -3.12 -22.40
N ALA A 386 -22.65 -4.25 -22.98
CA ALA A 386 -23.55 -5.20 -23.61
C ALA A 386 -24.68 -5.63 -22.64
N PRO A 387 -25.94 -5.72 -23.10
CA PRO A 387 -27.09 -6.05 -22.25
C PRO A 387 -27.12 -7.56 -21.93
N ASN A 388 -26.16 -8.03 -21.15
CA ASN A 388 -26.00 -9.44 -20.79
C ASN A 388 -25.53 -9.62 -19.33
N SER A 389 -25.62 -10.87 -18.85
CA SER A 389 -25.19 -11.27 -17.51
C SER A 389 -23.71 -10.98 -17.23
N VAL A 390 -22.86 -11.12 -18.25
CA VAL A 390 -21.41 -11.04 -18.12
C VAL A 390 -20.98 -9.60 -17.81
N ALA A 391 -21.54 -8.63 -18.54
CA ALA A 391 -21.28 -7.20 -18.32
C ALA A 391 -21.80 -6.75 -16.95
N ALA A 392 -23.00 -7.17 -16.57
CA ALA A 392 -23.56 -6.85 -15.26
C ALA A 392 -22.76 -7.49 -14.10
N ARG A 393 -22.30 -8.74 -14.25
CA ARG A 393 -21.43 -9.41 -13.26
C ARG A 393 -20.07 -8.74 -13.14
N LEU A 394 -19.46 -8.37 -14.27
CA LEU A 394 -18.22 -7.61 -14.29
C LEU A 394 -18.38 -6.25 -13.59
N LEU A 395 -19.45 -5.51 -13.90
CA LEU A 395 -19.74 -4.24 -13.23
C LEU A 395 -19.96 -4.45 -11.72
N THR A 396 -20.61 -5.55 -11.31
CA THR A 396 -20.72 -5.95 -9.89
C THR A 396 -19.33 -6.09 -9.26
N ALA A 397 -18.45 -6.87 -9.88
CA ALA A 397 -17.10 -7.13 -9.37
C ALA A 397 -16.27 -5.85 -9.24
N LEU A 398 -16.35 -4.96 -10.24
CA LEU A 398 -15.66 -3.67 -10.23
C LEU A 398 -16.22 -2.71 -9.17
N THR A 399 -17.53 -2.65 -9.01
CA THR A 399 -18.20 -1.80 -8.01
C THR A 399 -17.85 -2.24 -6.59
N VAL A 400 -17.93 -3.55 -6.31
CA VAL A 400 -17.52 -4.09 -5.00
C VAL A 400 -16.02 -3.92 -4.78
N SER A 401 -15.20 -4.05 -5.84
CA SER A 401 -13.75 -3.81 -5.74
C SER A 401 -13.42 -2.38 -5.34
N ALA A 402 -14.06 -1.40 -6.01
CA ALA A 402 -13.96 0.01 -5.69
C ALA A 402 -14.42 0.31 -4.25
N PHE A 403 -15.50 -0.35 -3.80
CA PHE A 403 -16.01 -0.21 -2.44
C PHE A 403 -15.02 -0.67 -1.38
N PHE A 404 -14.41 -1.87 -1.53
CA PHE A 404 -13.43 -2.35 -0.56
C PHE A 404 -12.18 -1.50 -0.53
N SER A 405 -11.64 -1.10 -1.68
CA SER A 405 -10.50 -0.17 -1.72
C SER A 405 -10.81 1.12 -0.96
N THR A 406 -11.97 1.72 -1.23
CA THR A 406 -12.40 2.98 -0.61
C THR A 406 -12.61 2.82 0.90
N ARG A 407 -13.24 1.72 1.33
CA ARG A 407 -13.45 1.41 2.75
C ARG A 407 -12.15 1.18 3.51
N LEU A 408 -11.14 0.59 2.86
CA LEU A 408 -9.80 0.38 3.42
C LEU A 408 -8.93 1.65 3.37
N GLY A 409 -9.46 2.76 2.86
CA GLY A 409 -8.86 4.09 2.90
C GLY A 409 -8.19 4.55 1.60
N VAL A 410 -8.30 3.78 0.52
CA VAL A 410 -7.78 4.15 -0.81
C VAL A 410 -8.97 4.38 -1.76
N PRO A 411 -9.40 5.64 -1.96
CA PRO A 411 -10.57 5.94 -2.78
C PRO A 411 -10.33 5.51 -4.23
N LEU A 412 -11.27 4.72 -4.76
CA LEU A 412 -11.24 4.19 -6.12
C LEU A 412 -12.63 4.29 -6.74
N THR A 413 -12.73 4.82 -7.96
CA THR A 413 -14.00 4.79 -8.74
C THR A 413 -14.17 3.46 -9.45
N VAL A 414 -15.39 3.15 -9.91
CA VAL A 414 -15.68 1.93 -10.70
C VAL A 414 -14.79 1.88 -11.95
N ARG A 415 -14.58 3.03 -12.60
CA ARG A 415 -13.71 3.14 -13.77
C ARG A 415 -12.24 2.86 -13.43
N GLN A 416 -11.72 3.41 -12.34
CA GLN A 416 -10.33 3.16 -11.92
C GLN A 416 -10.11 1.70 -11.52
N ALA A 417 -11.09 1.06 -10.88
CA ALA A 417 -11.07 -0.37 -10.62
C ALA A 417 -11.00 -1.18 -11.93
N GLY A 418 -11.76 -0.76 -12.95
CA GLY A 418 -11.68 -1.32 -14.29
C GLY A 418 -10.29 -1.14 -14.91
N ASP A 419 -9.71 0.06 -14.85
CA ASP A 419 -8.39 0.35 -15.42
C ASP A 419 -7.32 -0.58 -14.82
N LEU A 420 -7.32 -0.76 -13.49
CA LEU A 420 -6.44 -1.71 -12.80
C LEU A 420 -6.66 -3.16 -13.28
N ALA A 421 -7.91 -3.59 -13.42
CA ALA A 421 -8.25 -4.96 -13.82
C ALA A 421 -7.88 -5.28 -15.27
N PHE A 422 -8.09 -4.34 -16.21
CA PHE A 422 -7.89 -4.58 -17.65
C PHE A 422 -6.48 -4.26 -18.16
N LEU A 423 -5.80 -3.27 -17.58
CA LEU A 423 -4.43 -2.92 -17.99
C LEU A 423 -3.40 -3.94 -17.47
N ARG A 424 -3.68 -4.55 -16.29
CA ARG A 424 -2.85 -5.57 -15.66
C ARG A 424 -1.38 -5.16 -15.49
N ASP A 425 -1.10 -3.88 -15.22
CA ASP A 425 0.25 -3.43 -14.88
C ASP A 425 0.60 -3.92 -13.47
N GLU A 426 1.48 -4.93 -13.40
CA GLU A 426 1.94 -5.53 -12.16
C GLU A 426 2.59 -4.50 -11.22
N ARG A 427 3.31 -3.51 -11.74
CA ARG A 427 4.00 -2.51 -10.91
C ARG A 427 3.00 -1.56 -10.26
N GLU A 428 2.02 -1.11 -11.02
CA GLU A 428 0.93 -0.25 -10.54
C GLU A 428 0.10 -0.99 -9.49
N GLN A 429 -0.34 -2.22 -9.79
CA GLN A 429 -1.12 -3.03 -8.85
C GLN A 429 -0.35 -3.33 -7.56
N ARG A 430 0.96 -3.68 -7.63
CA ARG A 430 1.80 -3.87 -6.42
C ARG A 430 1.89 -2.61 -5.57
N SER A 431 1.96 -1.43 -6.21
CA SER A 431 2.02 -0.16 -5.51
C SER A 431 0.70 0.19 -4.81
N GLU A 432 -0.44 -0.09 -5.45
CA GLU A 432 -1.77 0.13 -4.85
C GLU A 432 -2.05 -0.86 -3.72
N VAL A 433 -1.66 -2.15 -3.85
CA VAL A 433 -1.72 -3.12 -2.74
C VAL A 433 -0.91 -2.64 -1.54
N ALA A 434 0.35 -2.23 -1.75
CA ALA A 434 1.21 -1.76 -0.67
C ALA A 434 0.65 -0.50 0.00
N LYS A 435 0.08 0.42 -0.78
CA LYS A 435 -0.58 1.63 -0.29
C LYS A 435 -1.83 1.33 0.52
N LEU A 436 -2.69 0.43 0.04
CA LEU A 436 -3.92 0.01 0.72
C LEU A 436 -3.60 -0.63 2.06
N ILE A 437 -2.67 -1.59 2.09
CA ILE A 437 -2.24 -2.25 3.33
C ILE A 437 -1.61 -1.22 4.28
N ARG A 438 -0.78 -0.30 3.77
CA ARG A 438 -0.15 0.74 4.59
C ARG A 438 -1.20 1.67 5.23
N VAL A 439 -2.16 2.19 4.46
CA VAL A 439 -3.20 3.10 4.96
C VAL A 439 -4.08 2.40 5.99
N PHE A 440 -4.49 1.16 5.73
CA PHE A 440 -5.21 0.34 6.70
C PHE A 440 -4.39 0.13 7.98
N SER A 441 -3.12 -0.26 7.83
CA SER A 441 -2.21 -0.55 8.95
C SER A 441 -1.88 0.67 9.81
N ALA A 442 -1.97 1.90 9.27
CA ALA A 442 -1.73 3.13 10.02
C ALA A 442 -2.78 3.33 11.13
N HIS A 443 -3.99 2.76 10.96
CA HIS A 443 -5.04 2.72 11.96
C HIS A 443 -4.94 1.48 12.89
N GLY A 444 -3.89 0.67 12.71
CA GLY A 444 -3.67 -0.67 13.28
C GLY A 444 -3.74 -0.78 14.80
N ALA A 445 -3.35 0.27 15.54
CA ALA A 445 -3.35 0.25 17.01
C ALA A 445 -4.77 0.14 17.61
N ASN A 446 -5.79 0.60 16.88
CA ASN A 446 -7.19 0.59 17.31
C ASN A 446 -8.00 -0.55 16.66
N LEU A 447 -7.38 -1.35 15.80
CA LEU A 447 -8.06 -2.40 15.03
C LEU A 447 -8.03 -3.74 15.77
N ASP A 448 -9.18 -4.40 15.81
CA ASP A 448 -9.33 -5.76 16.35
C ASP A 448 -8.78 -6.82 15.39
N ASP A 449 -8.46 -8.01 15.91
CA ASP A 449 -7.95 -9.13 15.09
C ASP A 449 -8.95 -9.54 14.00
N ASN A 450 -10.25 -9.40 14.25
CA ASN A 450 -11.29 -9.67 13.26
C ASN A 450 -11.26 -8.67 12.11
N ALA A 451 -10.96 -7.40 12.39
CA ALA A 451 -10.83 -6.39 11.34
C ALA A 451 -9.64 -6.71 10.41
N TRP A 452 -8.51 -7.18 10.96
CA TRP A 452 -7.38 -7.65 10.17
C TRP A 452 -7.72 -8.87 9.31
N ARG A 453 -8.45 -9.86 9.85
CA ARG A 453 -8.89 -11.02 9.08
C ARG A 453 -9.83 -10.63 7.94
N ASN A 454 -10.77 -9.73 8.20
CA ASN A 454 -11.71 -9.23 7.21
C ASN A 454 -10.97 -8.45 6.10
N ALA A 455 -10.10 -7.52 6.46
CA ALA A 455 -9.29 -6.77 5.49
C ALA A 455 -8.42 -7.70 4.62
N ARG A 456 -7.79 -8.72 5.22
CA ARG A 456 -7.05 -9.74 4.46
C ARG A 456 -7.96 -10.47 3.47
N ARG A 457 -9.12 -10.93 3.92
CA ARG A 457 -10.09 -11.65 3.07
C ARG A 457 -10.59 -10.79 1.92
N GLU A 458 -10.84 -9.51 2.17
CA GLU A 458 -11.24 -8.53 1.16
C GLU A 458 -10.13 -8.31 0.12
N VAL A 459 -8.88 -8.11 0.54
CA VAL A 459 -7.76 -7.92 -0.40
C VAL A 459 -7.49 -9.18 -1.23
N ILE A 460 -7.64 -10.37 -0.65
CA ILE A 460 -7.56 -11.64 -1.41
C ILE A 460 -8.72 -11.74 -2.41
N TRP A 461 -9.93 -11.34 -2.01
CA TRP A 461 -11.06 -11.28 -2.93
C TRP A 461 -10.83 -10.23 -4.05
N LEU A 462 -10.18 -9.09 -3.78
CA LEU A 462 -9.79 -8.12 -4.83
C LEU A 462 -8.78 -8.70 -5.84
N HIS A 463 -8.01 -9.71 -5.43
CA HIS A 463 -7.04 -10.38 -6.28
C HIS A 463 -7.71 -11.37 -7.26
N ASN A 464 -8.76 -12.09 -6.87
CA ASN A 464 -9.35 -13.16 -7.69
C ASN A 464 -10.89 -13.15 -7.83
N TRP A 465 -11.56 -12.11 -7.32
CA TRP A 465 -13.02 -11.98 -7.23
C TRP A 465 -13.76 -13.19 -6.65
N GLY A 466 -13.14 -13.87 -5.68
CA GLY A 466 -13.75 -14.99 -4.98
C GLY A 466 -13.56 -16.35 -5.65
N ALA A 467 -12.75 -16.42 -6.72
CA ALA A 467 -12.39 -17.71 -7.33
C ALA A 467 -11.78 -18.66 -6.27
N GLY A 468 -12.31 -19.88 -6.18
CA GLY A 468 -11.72 -20.93 -5.34
C GLY A 468 -10.28 -21.26 -5.76
N ASP A 469 -9.45 -21.73 -4.80
CA ASP A 469 -8.04 -22.06 -5.05
C ASP A 469 -7.86 -23.22 -6.06
N ASP A 470 -8.88 -24.06 -6.27
CA ASP A 470 -8.87 -25.16 -7.25
C ASP A 470 -8.86 -24.70 -8.72
N ASN A 471 -9.32 -23.48 -9.02
CA ASN A 471 -9.40 -22.93 -10.37
C ASN A 471 -8.08 -22.31 -10.89
N GLN A 472 -7.02 -22.28 -10.07
CA GLN A 472 -5.74 -21.66 -10.44
C GLN A 472 -4.94 -22.45 -11.49
N ASN A 473 -5.29 -23.71 -11.73
CA ASN A 473 -4.46 -24.60 -12.55
C ASN A 473 -4.67 -24.46 -14.08
N ASN A 474 -5.64 -23.69 -14.57
CA ASN A 474 -5.87 -23.53 -16.02
C ASN A 474 -6.37 -22.14 -16.49
N GLY A 475 -6.64 -21.18 -15.59
CA GLY A 475 -7.15 -19.85 -15.95
C GLY A 475 -6.25 -18.71 -15.45
N GLU A 476 -6.15 -17.62 -16.21
CA GLU A 476 -5.56 -16.37 -15.71
C GLU A 476 -6.38 -15.82 -14.53
N VAL A 477 -5.74 -15.48 -13.42
CA VAL A 477 -6.40 -14.83 -12.29
C VAL A 477 -6.96 -13.47 -12.73
N ARG A 478 -8.27 -13.26 -12.51
CA ARG A 478 -8.98 -12.03 -12.88
C ARG A 478 -9.46 -11.32 -11.61
N GLY A 479 -8.89 -10.15 -11.38
CA GLY A 479 -9.17 -9.26 -10.26
C GLY A 479 -8.43 -7.93 -10.43
N ILE A 480 -8.77 -6.92 -9.64
CA ILE A 480 -8.07 -5.62 -9.72
C ILE A 480 -6.59 -5.74 -9.32
N PHE A 481 -6.23 -6.79 -8.55
CA PHE A 481 -4.86 -7.14 -8.21
C PHE A 481 -4.41 -8.49 -8.82
N GLY A 482 -5.09 -8.96 -9.87
CA GLY A 482 -4.87 -10.29 -10.43
C GLY A 482 -3.51 -10.50 -11.13
N ALA A 483 -2.73 -9.45 -11.38
CA ALA A 483 -1.34 -9.58 -11.85
C ALA A 483 -0.33 -9.75 -10.70
N VAL A 484 -0.73 -9.46 -9.47
CA VAL A 484 0.11 -9.58 -8.27
C VAL A 484 -0.01 -10.99 -7.70
N SER A 485 1.10 -11.64 -7.37
CA SER A 485 1.03 -12.97 -6.73
C SER A 485 0.34 -12.91 -5.35
N LYS A 486 -0.53 -13.90 -5.03
CA LYS A 486 -1.11 -14.09 -3.67
C LYS A 486 -0.04 -14.07 -2.58
N HIS A 487 1.13 -14.67 -2.84
CA HIS A 487 2.29 -14.66 -1.94
C HIS A 487 2.77 -13.25 -1.57
N TYR A 488 2.83 -12.32 -2.53
CA TYR A 488 3.23 -10.94 -2.27
C TYR A 488 2.25 -10.24 -1.32
N ILE A 489 0.93 -10.44 -1.54
CA ILE A 489 -0.11 -9.88 -0.67
C ILE A 489 0.07 -10.39 0.77
N GLU A 490 0.28 -11.69 0.95
CA GLU A 490 0.52 -12.30 2.25
C GLU A 490 1.80 -11.78 2.92
N ILE A 491 2.89 -11.60 2.16
CA ILE A 491 4.14 -11.03 2.69
C ILE A 491 3.90 -9.61 3.22
N GLU A 492 3.17 -8.77 2.50
CA GLU A 492 2.86 -7.40 2.94
C GLU A 492 1.93 -7.36 4.16
N PHE A 493 0.96 -8.28 4.25
CA PHE A 493 0.14 -8.46 5.45
C PHE A 493 0.97 -8.90 6.65
N LEU A 494 1.83 -9.91 6.51
CA LEU A 494 2.71 -10.38 7.57
C LEU A 494 3.62 -9.25 8.08
N LYS A 495 4.25 -8.48 7.18
CA LYS A 495 5.05 -7.31 7.55
C LYS A 495 4.23 -6.30 8.37
N SER A 496 3.01 -6.03 7.95
CA SER A 496 2.12 -5.04 8.59
C SER A 496 1.59 -5.48 9.96
N ILE A 497 1.28 -6.77 10.11
CA ILE A 497 0.86 -7.38 11.38
C ILE A 497 2.02 -7.35 12.39
N LEU A 498 3.25 -7.70 11.95
CA LEU A 498 4.45 -7.65 12.79
C LEU A 498 4.80 -6.22 13.22
N ALA A 499 4.71 -5.25 12.30
CA ALA A 499 4.96 -3.84 12.59
C ALA A 499 4.00 -3.26 13.64
N ASN A 500 2.73 -3.73 13.65
CA ASN A 500 1.70 -3.36 14.61
C ASN A 500 1.70 -4.23 15.88
N SER A 501 2.73 -5.06 16.09
CA SER A 501 2.88 -5.91 17.28
C SER A 501 1.71 -6.89 17.52
N ARG A 502 0.98 -7.30 16.47
CA ARG A 502 -0.12 -8.28 16.54
C ARG A 502 0.41 -9.71 16.37
N TYR A 503 1.38 -10.09 17.21
CA TYR A 503 2.06 -11.40 17.13
C TYR A 503 1.13 -12.62 17.29
N PRO A 504 0.11 -12.61 18.19
CA PRO A 504 -0.81 -13.75 18.30
C PRO A 504 -1.58 -14.01 17.01
N LEU A 505 -1.99 -12.94 16.32
CA LEU A 505 -2.66 -13.04 15.02
C LEU A 505 -1.71 -13.61 13.96
N ALA A 506 -0.47 -13.09 13.87
CA ALA A 506 0.54 -13.61 12.95
C ALA A 506 0.76 -15.11 13.13
N ARG A 507 0.88 -15.56 14.39
CA ARG A 507 1.00 -16.98 14.73
C ARG A 507 -0.23 -17.80 14.33
N SER A 508 -1.44 -17.29 14.61
CA SER A 508 -2.68 -17.99 14.24
C SER A 508 -2.85 -18.17 12.72
N LEU A 509 -2.33 -17.23 11.92
CA LEU A 509 -2.47 -17.25 10.46
C LEU A 509 -1.37 -18.05 9.76
N TYR A 510 -0.11 -17.87 10.16
CA TYR A 510 1.04 -18.40 9.41
C TYR A 510 1.68 -19.63 10.03
N GLU A 511 1.39 -19.98 11.28
CA GLU A 511 2.02 -21.12 11.99
C GLU A 511 1.04 -22.16 12.52
N ASP A 512 -0.06 -21.72 13.14
CA ASP A 512 -1.10 -22.61 13.70
C ASP A 512 -2.30 -22.79 12.75
N GLY A 513 -2.27 -22.16 11.56
CA GLY A 513 -3.33 -22.21 10.57
C GLY A 513 -3.45 -23.58 9.88
N PRO A 514 -4.66 -23.95 9.40
CA PRO A 514 -4.89 -25.21 8.69
C PRO A 514 -4.30 -25.23 7.26
N GLU A 515 -4.03 -24.06 6.68
CA GLU A 515 -3.55 -23.88 5.31
C GLU A 515 -2.18 -23.20 5.32
N GLU A 516 -1.24 -23.69 4.50
CA GLU A 516 0.09 -23.10 4.36
C GLU A 516 0.03 -21.89 3.41
N LEU A 517 -0.19 -20.70 3.97
CA LEU A 517 -0.36 -19.45 3.21
C LEU A 517 0.94 -18.96 2.54
N LEU A 518 2.09 -19.29 3.14
CA LEU A 518 3.42 -18.91 2.70
C LEU A 518 4.40 -20.03 3.03
N PRO A 519 5.41 -20.28 2.16
CA PRO A 519 6.46 -21.23 2.46
C PRO A 519 7.22 -20.84 3.75
N PRO A 520 7.63 -21.81 4.60
CA PRO A 520 8.26 -21.53 5.89
C PRO A 520 9.56 -20.73 5.74
N ALA A 521 10.34 -20.96 4.69
CA ALA A 521 11.55 -20.19 4.40
C ALA A 521 11.23 -18.70 4.16
N THR A 522 10.13 -18.40 3.46
CA THR A 522 9.71 -17.02 3.18
C THR A 522 9.25 -16.34 4.47
N VAL A 523 8.50 -17.05 5.32
CA VAL A 523 8.07 -16.53 6.64
C VAL A 523 9.29 -16.24 7.52
N GLN A 524 10.27 -17.15 7.57
CA GLN A 524 11.52 -16.96 8.32
C GLN A 524 12.27 -15.69 7.88
N GLU A 525 12.40 -15.48 6.56
CA GLU A 525 13.04 -14.29 6.01
C GLU A 525 12.27 -13.01 6.34
N VAL A 526 10.94 -13.01 6.22
CA VAL A 526 10.11 -11.84 6.54
C VAL A 526 10.20 -11.48 8.03
N VAL A 527 10.13 -12.47 8.92
CA VAL A 527 10.27 -12.25 10.38
C VAL A 527 11.66 -11.72 10.72
N TYR A 528 12.70 -12.31 10.13
CA TYR A 528 14.07 -11.85 10.35
C TYR A 528 14.28 -10.41 9.88
N ASN A 529 13.81 -10.07 8.67
CA ASN A 529 13.91 -8.72 8.13
C ASN A 529 13.06 -7.72 8.92
N ALA A 530 11.86 -8.11 9.39
CA ALA A 530 11.03 -7.27 10.24
C ALA A 530 11.69 -6.99 11.60
N ALA A 531 12.34 -8.00 12.21
CA ALA A 531 13.10 -7.82 13.45
C ALA A 531 14.27 -6.86 13.25
N LEU A 532 15.05 -7.02 12.17
CA LEU A 532 16.14 -6.12 11.82
C LEU A 532 15.65 -4.69 11.53
N ASN A 533 14.51 -4.53 10.86
CA ASN A 533 13.91 -3.21 10.65
C ASN A 533 13.48 -2.56 11.98
N ALA A 534 12.97 -3.33 12.94
CA ALA A 534 12.64 -2.81 14.28
C ALA A 534 13.91 -2.44 15.07
N PHE A 535 15.00 -3.19 14.88
CA PHE A 535 16.32 -2.86 15.43
C PHE A 535 16.87 -1.57 14.82
N ASP A 536 16.80 -1.43 13.50
CA ASP A 536 17.34 -0.28 12.77
C ASP A 536 16.50 1.02 12.97
N ASN A 537 15.27 0.92 13.48
CA ASN A 537 14.48 2.10 13.82
C ASN A 537 14.45 2.38 15.33
N ALA A 538 15.23 1.63 16.13
CA ALA A 538 15.29 1.83 17.57
C ALA A 538 16.08 3.10 17.91
N SER A 539 15.58 3.90 18.87
CA SER A 539 16.26 5.09 19.38
C SER A 539 17.05 4.85 20.67
N ASN A 540 16.90 3.67 21.29
CA ASN A 540 17.49 3.35 22.58
C ASN A 540 18.15 1.96 22.53
N PRO A 541 19.39 1.81 23.06
CA PRO A 541 20.11 0.53 23.08
C PRO A 541 19.61 -0.48 24.13
N ASN A 542 18.64 -0.14 24.98
CA ASN A 542 18.09 -1.04 25.98
C ASN A 542 17.12 -2.07 25.38
N ARG A 543 17.41 -3.37 25.55
CA ARG A 543 16.60 -4.49 25.03
C ARG A 543 15.14 -4.48 25.50
N ASN A 544 14.86 -3.95 26.69
CA ASN A 544 13.52 -4.02 27.29
C ASN A 544 12.64 -2.82 26.94
N ARG A 545 13.10 -1.90 26.08
CA ARG A 545 12.38 -0.66 25.75
C ARG A 545 12.32 -0.42 24.24
N GLY A 546 11.22 0.21 23.81
CA GLY A 546 11.08 0.73 22.45
C GLY A 546 11.29 -0.30 21.34
N GLY A 547 12.05 0.09 20.31
CA GLY A 547 12.27 -0.72 19.09
C GLY A 547 13.04 -2.02 19.33
N LEU A 548 13.96 -2.08 20.30
CA LEU A 548 14.68 -3.32 20.60
C LEU A 548 13.82 -4.37 21.28
N LYS A 549 12.88 -3.95 22.14
CA LYS A 549 11.87 -4.85 22.69
C LYS A 549 11.01 -5.42 21.57
N LYS A 550 10.57 -4.58 20.62
CA LYS A 550 9.84 -5.04 19.43
C LYS A 550 10.65 -6.04 18.60
N CYS A 551 11.94 -5.77 18.36
CA CYS A 551 12.84 -6.69 17.68
C CYS A 551 12.89 -8.07 18.38
N ASP A 552 13.02 -8.09 19.71
CA ASP A 552 13.05 -9.33 20.50
C ASP A 552 11.71 -10.09 20.48
N GLU A 553 10.59 -9.36 20.49
CA GLU A 553 9.26 -9.95 20.39
C GLU A 553 8.98 -10.50 18.99
N ILE A 554 9.35 -9.77 17.93
CA ILE A 554 9.17 -10.21 16.53
C ILE A 554 9.91 -11.52 16.28
N ILE A 555 11.18 -11.63 16.66
CA ILE A 555 11.96 -12.85 16.38
C ILE A 555 11.44 -14.08 17.17
N LYS A 556 10.73 -13.84 18.27
CA LYS A 556 10.10 -14.87 19.12
C LYS A 556 8.61 -15.10 18.81
N SER A 557 8.04 -14.36 17.85
CA SER A 557 6.60 -14.38 17.58
C SER A 557 6.12 -15.71 16.99
N LEU A 558 6.95 -16.36 16.16
CA LEU A 558 6.62 -17.58 15.41
C LEU A 558 7.56 -18.76 15.73
N PRO A 559 7.50 -19.36 16.93
CA PRO A 559 8.54 -20.25 17.44
C PRO A 559 8.73 -21.56 16.66
N LYS A 560 7.67 -22.24 16.20
CA LYS A 560 7.79 -23.51 15.46
C LYS A 560 8.48 -23.28 14.12
N ILE A 561 8.11 -22.24 13.39
CA ILE A 561 8.71 -21.91 12.09
C ILE A 561 10.17 -21.48 12.27
N MET A 562 10.45 -20.62 13.25
CA MET A 562 11.80 -20.14 13.53
C MET A 562 12.74 -21.24 14.05
N SER A 563 12.20 -22.34 14.62
CA SER A 563 13.00 -23.50 15.03
C SER A 563 13.73 -24.17 13.86
N GLY A 564 13.22 -24.04 12.63
CA GLY A 564 13.88 -24.50 11.41
C GLY A 564 15.07 -23.65 10.97
N ALA A 565 15.21 -22.42 11.49
CA ALA A 565 16.30 -21.49 11.16
C ALA A 565 16.99 -20.93 12.42
N PRO A 566 17.59 -21.79 13.27
CA PRO A 566 18.14 -21.38 14.57
C PRO A 566 19.29 -20.37 14.45
N HIS A 567 19.97 -20.34 13.29
CA HIS A 567 21.06 -19.41 13.03
C HIS A 567 20.57 -17.95 12.92
N MET A 568 19.37 -17.70 12.37
CA MET A 568 18.79 -16.36 12.24
C MET A 568 18.43 -15.79 13.62
N THR A 569 17.74 -16.60 14.43
CA THR A 569 17.38 -16.25 15.81
C THR A 569 18.60 -15.96 16.66
N LYS A 570 19.62 -16.84 16.62
CA LYS A 570 20.87 -16.65 17.38
C LYS A 570 21.61 -15.37 16.96
N ARG A 571 21.60 -15.00 15.68
CA ARG A 571 22.22 -13.76 15.19
C ARG A 571 21.51 -12.52 15.77
N VAL A 572 20.19 -12.46 15.71
CA VAL A 572 19.40 -11.34 16.27
C VAL A 572 19.55 -11.28 17.79
N GLU A 573 19.50 -12.41 18.49
CA GLU A 573 19.70 -12.44 19.94
C GLU A 573 21.10 -11.97 20.36
N SER A 574 22.14 -12.38 19.62
CA SER A 574 23.51 -11.92 19.87
C SER A 574 23.64 -10.42 19.61
N LEU A 575 23.00 -9.91 18.56
CA LEU A 575 22.96 -8.49 18.24
C LEU A 575 22.27 -7.67 19.36
N LEU A 576 21.12 -8.16 19.84
CA LEU A 576 20.39 -7.54 20.96
C LEU A 576 21.22 -7.53 22.24
N ARG A 577 21.93 -8.63 22.56
CA ARG A 577 22.81 -8.71 23.73
C ARG A 577 23.99 -7.73 23.64
N ALA A 578 24.66 -7.67 22.50
CA ALA A 578 25.77 -6.73 22.28
C ALA A 578 25.29 -5.27 22.43
N THR A 579 24.13 -4.95 21.85
CA THR A 579 23.58 -3.59 21.92
C THR A 579 23.13 -3.23 23.33
N HIS A 580 22.51 -4.17 24.05
CA HIS A 580 22.08 -3.96 25.43
C HIS A 580 23.26 -3.75 26.38
N ALA A 581 24.36 -4.49 26.22
CA ALA A 581 25.56 -4.28 27.02
C ALA A 581 26.12 -2.86 26.84
N LEU A 582 26.02 -2.28 25.63
CA LEU A 582 26.42 -0.89 25.38
C LEU A 582 25.47 0.15 26.00
N SER A 583 24.24 -0.26 26.40
CA SER A 583 23.26 0.66 26.98
C SER A 583 23.59 1.14 28.40
N ASP A 584 24.44 0.40 29.11
CA ASP A 584 24.87 0.73 30.47
C ASP A 584 25.98 1.81 30.51
N TYR A 585 26.50 2.17 29.34
CA TYR A 585 27.62 3.09 29.18
C TYR A 585 27.19 4.40 28.49
N ARG A 586 27.86 5.51 28.83
CA ARG A 586 27.70 6.75 28.09
C ARG A 586 28.38 6.61 26.73
N LEU A 587 27.62 6.75 25.64
CA LEU A 587 28.15 6.63 24.29
C LEU A 587 27.56 7.71 23.38
N VAL A 588 28.41 8.67 23.01
CA VAL A 588 28.07 9.82 22.15
C VAL A 588 29.09 9.88 21.02
N LEU A 589 28.70 9.45 19.81
CA LEU A 589 29.61 9.43 18.65
C LEU A 589 29.65 10.78 17.92
N LYS A 590 28.52 11.49 17.86
CA LYS A 590 28.38 12.84 17.30
C LYS A 590 27.91 13.79 18.40
N GLN A 591 28.33 15.05 18.36
CA GLN A 591 27.98 16.04 19.38
C GLN A 591 26.45 16.14 19.55
N GLY A 592 25.94 15.83 20.75
CA GLY A 592 24.55 16.02 21.13
C GLY A 592 23.58 14.86 20.86
N GLU A 593 23.98 13.83 20.11
CA GLU A 593 23.10 12.69 19.80
C GLU A 593 23.48 11.42 20.59
N PRO A 594 22.54 10.78 21.29
CA PRO A 594 22.77 9.51 21.95
C PRO A 594 23.00 8.39 20.94
N PHE A 595 23.68 7.32 21.37
CA PHE A 595 23.94 6.15 20.53
C PHE A 595 22.64 5.50 20.00
N ASN A 596 22.55 5.38 18.69
CA ASN A 596 21.48 4.64 18.00
C ASN A 596 21.98 3.22 17.66
N PRO A 597 21.23 2.15 18.02
CA PRO A 597 21.51 0.76 17.65
C PRO A 597 21.94 0.51 16.20
N VAL A 598 21.37 1.22 15.21
CA VAL A 598 21.75 1.10 13.78
C VAL A 598 23.24 1.23 13.56
N VAL A 599 23.87 2.13 14.30
CA VAL A 599 25.28 2.46 14.12
C VAL A 599 26.13 1.22 14.34
N LEU A 600 25.74 0.31 15.24
CA LEU A 600 26.42 -0.95 15.49
C LEU A 600 26.54 -1.83 14.23
N ARG A 601 25.50 -1.82 13.38
CA ARG A 601 25.44 -2.63 12.16
C ARG A 601 26.08 -1.97 10.95
N VAL A 602 25.99 -0.64 10.86
CA VAL A 602 26.46 0.12 9.70
C VAL A 602 27.94 0.51 9.84
N HIS A 603 28.48 0.54 11.06
CA HIS A 603 29.88 0.89 11.29
C HIS A 603 30.83 -0.11 10.60
N SER A 604 31.83 0.40 9.88
CA SER A 604 32.81 -0.42 9.15
C SER A 604 33.64 -1.32 10.06
N ASP A 605 33.81 -0.90 11.32
CA ASP A 605 34.53 -1.65 12.35
C ASP A 605 33.84 -1.51 13.73
N PRO A 606 32.83 -2.35 14.03
CA PRO A 606 32.03 -2.28 15.25
C PRO A 606 32.84 -2.28 16.56
N ILE A 607 34.04 -2.86 16.57
CA ILE A 607 34.88 -2.96 17.78
C ILE A 607 35.35 -1.58 18.24
N LEU A 608 35.53 -0.62 17.33
CA LEU A 608 35.90 0.76 17.68
C LEU A 608 34.85 1.48 18.52
N ILE A 609 33.60 1.00 18.51
CA ILE A 609 32.56 1.52 19.40
C ILE A 609 32.93 1.25 20.86
N ILE A 610 33.51 0.08 21.16
CA ILE A 610 34.02 -0.25 22.51
C ILE A 610 35.15 0.71 22.89
N GLN A 611 36.06 1.03 21.96
CA GLN A 611 37.10 2.04 22.22
C GLN A 611 36.49 3.38 22.63
N LYS A 612 35.45 3.83 21.93
CA LYS A 612 34.74 5.09 22.26
C LYS A 612 34.04 5.02 23.61
N VAL A 613 33.50 3.86 23.99
CA VAL A 613 32.97 3.63 25.34
C VAL A 613 34.06 3.79 26.39
N LEU A 614 35.23 3.17 26.20
CA LEU A 614 36.37 3.26 27.13
C LEU A 614 36.90 4.71 27.23
N GLU A 615 36.88 5.49 26.15
CA GLU A 615 37.30 6.90 26.17
C GLU A 615 36.33 7.83 26.93
N GLN A 616 35.03 7.51 26.96
CA GLN A 616 33.98 8.37 27.51
C GLN A 616 33.56 8.00 28.95
N ASN A 617 33.91 6.80 29.42
CA ASN A 617 33.50 6.28 30.72
C ASN A 617 34.75 5.96 31.54
N PRO A 618 35.14 6.84 32.50
CA PRO A 618 36.32 6.60 33.31
C PRO A 618 36.19 5.31 34.11
N ARG A 619 37.28 4.57 34.26
CA ARG A 619 37.35 3.25 34.93
C ARG A 619 36.54 2.14 34.27
N ALA A 620 35.96 2.33 33.09
CA ALA A 620 35.23 1.26 32.41
C ALA A 620 36.14 0.05 32.10
N TYR A 621 37.43 0.29 31.88
CA TYR A 621 38.43 -0.74 31.58
C TYR A 621 38.53 -1.85 32.64
N THR A 622 38.08 -1.62 33.88
CA THR A 622 38.07 -2.66 34.93
C THR A 622 37.04 -3.76 34.66
N ARG A 623 36.05 -3.51 33.78
CA ARG A 623 34.97 -4.43 33.41
C ARG A 623 35.29 -5.23 32.13
N LEU A 624 36.54 -5.70 32.01
CA LEU A 624 37.03 -6.42 30.83
C LEU A 624 36.09 -7.55 30.37
N GLN A 625 35.57 -8.35 31.30
CA GLN A 625 34.72 -9.49 30.97
C GLN A 625 33.43 -9.09 30.23
N GLU A 626 32.81 -7.97 30.61
CA GLU A 626 31.60 -7.46 29.93
C GLU A 626 31.90 -7.04 28.49
N PHE A 627 33.05 -6.40 28.26
CA PHE A 627 33.47 -6.00 26.91
C PHE A 627 33.85 -7.21 26.05
N LEU A 628 34.51 -8.22 26.62
CA LEU A 628 34.80 -9.48 25.91
C LEU A 628 33.51 -10.17 25.49
N GLU A 629 32.54 -10.29 26.39
CA GLU A 629 31.22 -10.85 26.07
C GLU A 629 30.49 -10.03 24.99
N THR A 630 30.58 -8.70 25.06
CA THR A 630 30.04 -7.79 24.03
C THR A 630 30.69 -8.05 22.67
N GLY A 631 32.02 -8.17 22.62
CA GLY A 631 32.77 -8.49 21.41
C GLY A 631 32.44 -9.85 20.82
N ILE A 632 32.34 -10.89 21.65
CA ILE A 632 31.92 -12.24 21.24
C ILE A 632 30.50 -12.18 20.63
N ASN A 633 29.59 -11.43 21.26
CA ASN A 633 28.24 -11.24 20.74
C ASN A 633 28.22 -10.47 19.41
N MET A 634 29.13 -9.49 19.19
CA MET A 634 29.29 -8.81 17.89
C MET A 634 29.75 -9.78 16.79
N VAL A 635 30.65 -10.71 17.09
CA VAL A 635 31.09 -11.75 16.13
C VAL A 635 29.95 -12.71 15.82
N ARG A 636 29.23 -13.20 16.85
CA ARG A 636 28.08 -14.11 16.69
C ARG A 636 26.91 -13.45 15.94
N ALA A 637 26.75 -12.14 16.06
CA ALA A 637 25.80 -11.34 15.29
C ALA A 637 26.21 -11.18 13.80
N GLY A 638 27.45 -11.53 13.44
CA GLY A 638 27.96 -11.45 12.07
C GLY A 638 28.42 -10.06 11.65
N LEU A 639 28.72 -9.16 12.59
CA LEU A 639 29.05 -7.75 12.30
C LEU A 639 30.47 -7.53 11.73
N LEU A 640 31.38 -8.46 11.98
CA LEU A 640 32.83 -8.32 11.68
C LEU A 640 33.28 -9.15 10.48
N THR A 641 32.39 -9.95 9.92
CA THR A 641 32.69 -10.81 8.78
C THR A 641 32.48 -10.04 7.48
N ARG A 642 33.57 -9.53 6.91
CA ARG A 642 33.63 -8.93 5.57
C ARG A 642 33.54 -10.04 4.50
N SER A 643 32.45 -10.79 4.45
CA SER A 643 32.11 -11.61 3.29
C SER A 643 30.97 -10.93 2.54
N LYS A 644 31.23 -10.59 1.28
CA LYS A 644 30.24 -10.05 0.35
C LYS A 644 29.12 -11.08 0.19
N SER A 645 27.90 -10.67 0.52
CA SER A 645 26.61 -11.20 0.06
C SER A 645 26.25 -12.67 0.33
N SER A 646 25.07 -12.81 0.94
CA SER A 646 24.04 -13.84 0.75
C SER A 646 24.38 -15.31 1.05
N SER A 647 23.64 -15.84 2.04
CA SER A 647 23.32 -17.26 2.21
C SER A 647 24.51 -18.20 2.47
N GLY A 648 24.84 -18.35 3.75
CA GLY A 648 25.71 -19.43 4.22
C GLY A 648 25.89 -19.37 5.73
N ALA A 649 25.62 -20.48 6.41
CA ALA A 649 26.07 -20.66 7.78
C ALA A 649 27.58 -20.41 7.84
N LEU A 650 28.02 -19.51 8.72
CA LEU A 650 29.44 -19.33 8.99
C LEU A 650 29.99 -20.68 9.44
N ALA A 651 31.07 -21.15 8.81
CA ALA A 651 31.80 -22.29 9.32
C ALA A 651 32.19 -21.98 10.77
N ALA A 652 31.98 -22.92 11.69
CA ALA A 652 32.29 -22.71 13.11
C ALA A 652 33.76 -22.29 13.33
N ALA A 653 34.66 -22.71 12.43
CA ALA A 653 36.06 -22.32 12.42
C ALA A 653 36.28 -20.81 12.23
N ASP A 654 35.52 -20.16 11.32
CA ASP A 654 35.65 -18.73 11.05
C ASP A 654 35.16 -17.88 12.23
N GLN A 655 34.13 -18.34 12.95
CA GLN A 655 33.66 -17.67 14.16
C GLN A 655 34.66 -17.79 15.32
N SER A 656 35.26 -18.97 15.53
CA SER A 656 36.26 -19.17 16.59
C SER A 656 37.50 -18.31 16.36
N HIS A 657 37.99 -18.24 15.12
CA HIS A 657 39.10 -17.37 14.76
C HIS A 657 38.75 -15.88 14.93
N GLY A 658 37.55 -15.48 14.51
CA GLY A 658 37.03 -14.14 14.74
C GLY A 658 36.97 -13.78 16.23
N ILE A 659 36.47 -14.68 17.08
CA ILE A 659 36.40 -14.49 18.53
C ILE A 659 37.79 -14.25 19.12
N ALA A 660 38.78 -15.08 18.77
CA ALA A 660 40.14 -14.93 19.29
C ALA A 660 40.78 -13.57 18.91
N ILE A 661 40.55 -13.09 17.69
CA ILE A 661 41.01 -11.76 17.25
C ILE A 661 40.34 -10.65 18.08
N VAL A 662 39.02 -10.73 18.26
CA VAL A 662 38.26 -9.71 19.00
C VAL A 662 38.69 -9.67 20.46
N GLU A 663 38.89 -10.83 21.09
CA GLU A 663 39.37 -10.92 22.47
C GLU A 663 40.73 -10.22 22.63
N LYS A 664 41.71 -10.56 21.79
CA LYS A 664 43.04 -9.92 21.78
C LYS A 664 42.94 -8.40 21.63
N ARG A 665 42.12 -7.94 20.68
CA ARG A 665 41.92 -6.51 20.41
C ARG A 665 41.24 -5.77 21.56
N ILE A 666 40.24 -6.35 22.21
CA ILE A 666 39.53 -5.73 23.34
C ILE A 666 40.43 -5.66 24.57
N VAL A 667 41.20 -6.72 24.86
CA VAL A 667 42.20 -6.71 25.94
C VAL A 667 43.21 -5.58 25.72
N ALA A 668 43.75 -5.46 24.50
CA ALA A 668 44.66 -4.38 24.15
C ALA A 668 44.04 -2.98 24.37
N MET A 669 42.78 -2.76 23.94
CA MET A 669 42.09 -1.49 24.17
C MET A 669 41.89 -1.19 25.67
N CYS A 670 41.59 -2.20 26.49
CA CYS A 670 41.43 -2.03 27.94
C CYS A 670 42.76 -1.66 28.62
N ILE A 671 43.86 -2.31 28.22
CA ILE A 671 45.23 -1.97 28.68
C ILE A 671 45.55 -0.51 28.33
N GLU A 672 45.32 -0.11 27.08
CA GLU A 672 45.58 1.27 26.65
C GLU A 672 44.72 2.31 27.38
N SER A 673 43.46 2.01 27.68
CA SER A 673 42.62 2.90 28.49
C SER A 673 43.06 2.97 29.96
N ALA A 674 43.49 1.86 30.56
CA ALA A 674 44.01 1.84 31.93
C ALA A 674 45.27 2.70 32.04
N LEU A 675 46.19 2.59 31.08
CA LEU A 675 47.40 3.42 31.01
C LEU A 675 47.06 4.91 30.80
N ARG A 676 46.01 5.24 30.04
CA ARG A 676 45.56 6.62 29.82
C ARG A 676 44.98 7.28 31.08
N GLU A 677 44.41 6.47 31.98
CA GLU A 677 43.91 6.92 33.29
C GLU A 677 44.96 6.75 34.41
N ASP A 678 46.23 6.55 34.06
CA ASP A 678 47.36 6.38 34.98
C ASP A 678 47.22 5.17 35.95
N ASP A 679 46.44 4.15 35.58
CA ASP A 679 46.24 2.88 36.32
C ASP A 679 47.10 1.74 35.77
N PHE A 680 48.39 1.80 36.12
CA PHE A 680 49.35 0.79 35.68
C PHE A 680 49.10 -0.61 36.26
N GLU A 681 48.63 -0.73 37.50
CA GLU A 681 48.48 -2.05 38.15
C GLU A 681 47.41 -2.89 37.44
N THR A 682 46.30 -2.26 37.03
CA THR A 682 45.27 -2.96 36.24
C THR A 682 45.80 -3.35 34.86
N ALA A 683 46.51 -2.45 34.18
CA ALA A 683 47.15 -2.73 32.89
C ALA A 683 48.13 -3.91 32.98
N TYR A 684 49.02 -3.90 33.97
CA TYR A 684 49.96 -4.99 34.25
C TYR A 684 49.23 -6.31 34.52
N SER A 685 48.17 -6.30 35.32
CA SER A 685 47.39 -7.50 35.61
C SER A 685 46.79 -8.13 34.35
N TYR A 686 46.32 -7.33 33.38
CA TYR A 686 45.77 -7.83 32.12
C TYR A 686 46.86 -8.35 31.18
N VAL A 687 48.03 -7.71 31.13
CA VAL A 687 49.18 -8.21 30.37
C VAL A 687 49.59 -9.60 30.87
N VAL A 688 49.81 -9.74 32.18
CA VAL A 688 50.29 -11.01 32.77
C VAL A 688 49.21 -12.10 32.75
N SER A 689 47.94 -11.78 33.00
CA SER A 689 46.89 -12.81 33.06
C SER A 689 46.32 -13.24 31.71
N ARG A 690 46.30 -12.35 30.70
CA ARG A 690 45.60 -12.59 29.43
C ARG A 690 46.51 -12.69 28.21
N LEU A 691 47.67 -12.03 28.22
CA LEU A 691 48.62 -12.07 27.10
C LEU A 691 49.71 -13.15 27.28
N ASP A 692 49.99 -13.56 28.52
CA ASP A 692 50.98 -14.59 28.83
C ASP A 692 50.56 -16.00 28.37
N SER A 693 49.25 -16.23 28.20
CA SER A 693 48.65 -17.47 27.68
C SER A 693 48.34 -17.45 26.18
N ALA A 694 48.66 -16.36 25.46
CA ALA A 694 48.38 -16.26 24.03
C ALA A 694 49.40 -17.10 23.23
N GLY A 695 48.95 -18.24 22.71
CA GLY A 695 49.73 -19.08 21.79
C GLY A 695 50.25 -18.30 20.58
N THR A 696 51.37 -18.78 20.04
CA THR A 696 52.21 -18.20 18.98
C THR A 696 51.51 -18.03 17.61
N ASP A 697 50.47 -17.20 17.56
CA ASP A 697 49.87 -16.75 16.29
C ASP A 697 50.73 -15.65 15.65
N LYS A 698 51.22 -15.91 14.43
CA LYS A 698 52.15 -15.03 13.70
C LYS A 698 51.57 -13.69 13.23
N SER A 699 50.31 -13.38 13.55
CA SER A 699 49.61 -12.16 13.07
C SER A 699 48.95 -11.34 14.20
N ASP A 700 49.40 -11.50 15.44
CA ASP A 700 48.86 -10.68 16.53
C ASP A 700 49.40 -9.25 16.43
N GLU A 701 48.60 -8.29 15.97
CA GLU A 701 49.01 -6.88 15.81
C GLU A 701 48.79 -6.06 17.10
N TRP A 702 47.86 -6.47 17.96
CA TRP A 702 47.40 -5.66 19.10
C TRP A 702 48.08 -6.02 20.42
N SER A 703 48.29 -7.31 20.70
CA SER A 703 48.78 -7.76 22.00
C SER A 703 50.20 -7.28 22.31
N TRP A 704 51.13 -7.39 21.35
CA TRP A 704 52.51 -6.92 21.55
C TRP A 704 52.59 -5.40 21.69
N SER A 705 51.76 -4.65 20.96
CA SER A 705 51.74 -3.19 21.01
C SER A 705 51.24 -2.71 22.37
N ALA A 706 50.18 -3.33 22.91
CA ALA A 706 49.65 -3.03 24.24
C ALA A 706 50.66 -3.36 25.35
N ALA A 707 51.33 -4.52 25.27
CA ALA A 707 52.37 -4.91 26.22
C ALA A 707 53.60 -3.97 26.17
N LEU A 708 54.03 -3.54 24.98
CA LEU A 708 55.08 -2.53 24.81
C LEU A 708 54.67 -1.19 25.42
N LYS A 709 53.45 -0.70 25.17
CA LYS A 709 52.95 0.55 25.76
C LYS A 709 52.93 0.48 27.30
N ALA A 710 52.54 -0.66 27.87
CA ALA A 710 52.63 -0.88 29.32
C ALA A 710 54.09 -0.84 29.80
N GLY A 711 55.02 -1.50 29.12
CA GLY A 711 56.45 -1.47 29.45
C GLY A 711 57.11 -0.08 29.32
N GLN A 712 56.60 0.75 28.42
CA GLN A 712 57.06 2.14 28.22
C GLN A 712 56.48 3.13 29.22
N TYR A 713 55.43 2.75 29.97
CA TYR A 713 54.77 3.63 30.92
C TYR A 713 55.71 4.08 32.04
N LEU A 714 55.69 5.37 32.35
CA LEU A 714 56.44 5.98 33.43
C LEU A 714 55.46 6.47 34.49
N ARG A 715 55.68 6.07 35.74
CA ARG A 715 54.90 6.59 36.86
C ARG A 715 55.07 8.10 36.97
N THR A 716 53.97 8.79 37.12
CA THR A 716 53.91 10.22 37.45
C THR A 716 53.22 10.39 38.80
N GLU A 717 53.23 11.61 39.35
CA GLU A 717 52.55 11.93 40.61
C GLU A 717 51.04 11.63 40.61
N LYS A 718 50.43 11.50 39.41
CA LYS A 718 49.01 11.18 39.21
C LYS A 718 48.72 9.68 39.17
N SER A 719 49.75 8.84 39.13
CA SER A 719 49.58 7.39 39.02
C SER A 719 48.96 6.78 40.28
N LEU A 720 48.03 5.85 40.07
CA LEU A 720 47.38 5.15 41.18
C LEU A 720 48.42 4.27 41.90
N GLN A 721 48.50 4.47 43.22
CA GLN A 721 49.41 3.69 44.06
C GLN A 721 48.85 2.28 44.30
N PRO A 722 49.72 1.27 44.46
CA PRO A 722 49.27 -0.09 44.71
C PRO A 722 48.52 -0.18 46.05
N THR A 723 47.31 -0.72 46.03
CA THR A 723 46.50 -0.95 47.24
C THR A 723 46.99 -2.12 48.09
N HIS A 724 47.80 -3.01 47.53
CA HIS A 724 48.43 -4.12 48.23
C HIS A 724 49.95 -4.16 47.94
N LEU A 725 50.75 -4.04 48.99
CA LEU A 725 52.16 -4.46 48.97
C LEU A 725 52.17 -5.98 49.09
N GLY A 726 52.29 -6.68 47.95
CA GLY A 726 52.65 -8.09 47.95
C GLY A 726 54.05 -8.31 48.53
N THR A 727 54.52 -9.55 48.57
CA THR A 727 55.82 -9.96 49.10
C THR A 727 57.04 -9.51 48.27
N ALA A 728 56.88 -8.56 47.35
CA ALA A 728 57.95 -7.96 46.54
C ALA A 728 58.53 -6.70 47.22
N SER A 729 59.66 -6.20 46.70
CA SER A 729 60.47 -5.10 47.27
C SER A 729 59.63 -3.97 47.91
N GLY A 730 60.09 -3.47 49.06
CA GLY A 730 59.44 -2.38 49.80
C GLY A 730 59.45 -1.05 49.04
N ASN A 731 60.28 -0.92 48.01
CA ASN A 731 60.39 0.26 47.17
C ASN A 731 59.47 0.18 45.94
N LEU A 732 58.58 1.16 45.83
CA LEU A 732 57.57 1.25 44.78
C LEU A 732 58.16 1.46 43.37
N ASP A 733 59.33 2.11 43.28
CA ASP A 733 59.98 2.39 42.00
C ASP A 733 60.67 1.13 41.44
N ILE A 734 61.30 0.35 42.32
CA ILE A 734 61.92 -0.93 41.97
C ILE A 734 60.85 -1.93 41.55
N ARG A 735 59.76 -2.06 42.32
CA ARG A 735 58.61 -2.90 41.94
C ARG A 735 58.05 -2.51 40.57
N HIS A 736 57.90 -1.23 40.30
CA HIS A 736 57.37 -0.74 39.02
C HIS A 736 58.32 -1.06 37.85
N LEU A 737 59.63 -0.92 38.04
CA LEU A 737 60.64 -1.29 37.03
C LEU A 737 60.64 -2.80 36.75
N GLU A 738 60.49 -3.64 37.77
CA GLU A 738 60.31 -5.09 37.62
C GLU A 738 59.06 -5.42 36.79
N GLN A 739 57.91 -4.84 37.14
CA GLN A 739 56.64 -5.04 36.42
C GLN A 739 56.73 -4.57 34.95
N ARG A 740 57.47 -3.50 34.67
CA ARG A 740 57.74 -3.03 33.29
C ARG A 740 58.59 -4.00 32.51
N ILE A 741 59.64 -4.56 33.11
CA ILE A 741 60.49 -5.57 32.49
C ILE A 741 59.66 -6.82 32.13
N GLU A 742 58.73 -7.23 33.00
CA GLU A 742 57.82 -8.34 32.72
C GLU A 742 56.84 -8.03 31.56
N CYS A 743 56.30 -6.80 31.48
CA CYS A 743 55.50 -6.36 30.33
C CYS A 743 56.31 -6.33 29.02
N LEU A 744 57.58 -5.93 29.06
CA LEU A 744 58.44 -5.94 27.88
C LEU A 744 58.85 -7.38 27.49
N ALA A 745 59.02 -8.26 28.46
CA ALA A 745 59.29 -9.69 28.21
C ALA A 745 58.09 -10.40 27.57
N THR A 746 56.86 -10.09 28.00
CA THR A 746 55.64 -10.58 27.32
C THR A 746 55.52 -9.99 25.91
N ALA A 747 55.83 -8.70 25.71
CA ALA A 747 55.86 -8.07 24.39
C ALA A 747 56.85 -8.78 23.43
N LEU A 748 58.06 -9.12 23.89
CA LEU A 748 59.06 -9.83 23.09
C LEU A 748 58.59 -11.22 22.61
N ARG A 749 57.77 -11.91 23.40
CA ARG A 749 57.27 -13.25 23.06
C ARG A 749 56.20 -13.24 21.98
N VAL A 750 55.39 -12.17 21.92
CA VAL A 750 54.23 -12.06 21.02
C VAL A 750 54.54 -11.21 19.78
N ALA A 751 55.57 -10.35 19.82
CA ALA A 751 55.85 -9.41 18.75
C ALA A 751 56.34 -10.06 17.44
N PRO A 752 56.00 -9.46 16.29
CA PRO A 752 56.58 -9.85 15.01
C PRO A 752 58.07 -9.46 14.94
N PRO A 753 58.88 -10.18 14.12
CA PRO A 753 60.33 -10.00 14.06
C PRO A 753 60.76 -8.57 13.68
N SER A 754 59.92 -7.83 12.95
CA SER A 754 60.18 -6.45 12.55
C SER A 754 60.22 -5.47 13.73
N GLN A 755 59.51 -5.75 14.83
CA GLN A 755 59.36 -4.83 15.96
C GLN A 755 60.29 -5.17 17.14
N LEU A 756 60.96 -6.33 17.11
CA LEU A 756 61.82 -6.80 18.21
C LEU A 756 62.93 -5.80 18.57
N GLN A 757 63.51 -5.09 17.59
CA GLN A 757 64.59 -4.13 17.86
C GLN A 757 64.13 -2.96 18.74
N GLU A 758 62.91 -2.45 18.52
CA GLU A 758 62.35 -1.38 19.33
C GLU A 758 62.09 -1.86 20.76
N ILE A 759 61.47 -3.04 20.91
CA ILE A 759 61.17 -3.64 22.21
C ILE A 759 62.47 -3.88 22.99
N LEU A 760 63.49 -4.49 22.37
CA LEU A 760 64.78 -4.78 23.01
C LEU A 760 65.51 -3.50 23.47
N LYS A 761 65.41 -2.41 22.71
CA LYS A 761 66.00 -1.12 23.11
C LYS A 761 65.33 -0.58 24.36
N THR A 762 64.01 -0.66 24.45
CA THR A 762 63.26 -0.24 25.66
C THR A 762 63.52 -1.18 26.84
N PHE A 763 63.60 -2.49 26.59
CA PHE A 763 63.92 -3.51 27.60
C PHE A 763 65.27 -3.24 28.25
N ARG A 764 66.31 -3.03 27.43
CA ARG A 764 67.67 -2.72 27.92
C ARG A 764 67.70 -1.46 28.79
N ARG A 765 67.00 -0.40 28.34
CA ARG A 765 66.94 0.85 29.09
C ARG A 765 66.26 0.67 30.44
N CYS A 766 65.19 -0.13 30.51
CA CYS A 766 64.52 -0.45 31.77
C CYS A 766 65.39 -1.33 32.69
N GLU A 767 66.16 -2.27 32.12
CA GLU A 767 67.10 -3.11 32.85
C GLU A 767 68.22 -2.28 33.49
N GLU A 768 68.85 -1.38 32.73
CA GLU A 768 69.87 -0.45 33.24
C GLU A 768 69.30 0.47 34.34
N GLN A 769 68.05 0.92 34.20
CA GLN A 769 67.35 1.71 35.22
C GLN A 769 67.07 0.90 36.50
N LEU A 770 66.67 -0.37 36.37
CA LEU A 770 66.45 -1.26 37.51
C LEU A 770 67.76 -1.52 38.26
N ASP A 771 68.83 -1.85 37.54
CA ASP A 771 70.14 -2.12 38.15
C ASP A 771 70.67 -0.88 38.89
N SER A 772 70.51 0.32 38.30
CA SER A 772 70.86 1.58 38.97
C SER A 772 70.01 1.83 40.22
N ALA A 773 68.71 1.54 40.17
CA ALA A 773 67.80 1.75 41.31
C ALA A 773 68.09 0.77 42.46
N ILE A 774 68.40 -0.50 42.15
CA ILE A 774 68.81 -1.51 43.14
C ILE A 774 70.16 -1.13 43.77
N GLN A 775 71.13 -0.66 42.97
CA GLN A 775 72.42 -0.17 43.50
C GLN A 775 72.24 1.06 44.39
N GLU A 776 71.35 1.98 44.03
CA GLU A 776 71.04 3.16 44.84
C GLU A 776 70.32 2.78 46.14
N GLU A 777 69.38 1.83 46.12
CA GLU A 777 68.75 1.30 47.34
C GLU A 777 69.77 0.60 48.24
N ALA A 778 70.61 -0.27 47.69
CA ALA A 778 71.68 -0.94 48.44
C ALA A 778 72.69 0.06 49.03
N ALA A 779 73.02 1.14 48.29
CA ALA A 779 73.87 2.21 48.78
C ALA A 779 73.19 3.05 49.88
N LYS A 780 71.88 3.30 49.77
CA LYS A 780 71.08 3.97 50.80
C LYS A 780 70.95 3.11 52.06
N GLU A 781 70.71 1.81 51.93
CA GLU A 781 70.71 0.87 53.06
C GLU A 781 72.09 0.83 53.73
N ALA A 782 73.18 0.72 52.96
CA ALA A 782 74.53 0.77 53.51
C ALA A 782 74.86 2.12 54.19
N ALA A 783 74.36 3.24 53.65
CA ALA A 783 74.49 4.57 54.25
C ALA A 783 73.65 4.73 55.53
N TRP A 784 72.46 4.12 55.58
CA TRP A 784 71.63 4.06 56.79
C TRP A 784 72.25 3.16 57.87
N ASP A 785 72.81 2.01 57.48
CA ASP A 785 73.54 1.12 58.40
C ASP A 785 74.78 1.82 58.99
N THR A 786 75.49 2.63 58.20
CA THR A 786 76.63 3.43 58.70
C THR A 786 76.22 4.66 59.50
N ALA A 787 75.08 5.29 59.21
CA ALA A 787 74.54 6.40 60.00
C ALA A 787 73.89 5.94 61.32
N GLY A 788 73.33 4.72 61.36
CA GLY A 788 72.77 4.11 62.57
C GLY A 788 73.84 3.67 63.59
N ASP A 789 75.09 3.49 63.14
CA ASP A 789 76.24 3.18 63.99
C ASP A 789 76.85 4.42 64.69
N VAL A 790 76.41 5.65 64.34
CA VAL A 790 76.97 6.90 64.89
C VAL A 790 75.87 7.89 65.29
N GLU A 791 75.12 7.58 66.34
CA GLU A 791 74.63 8.59 67.29
C GLU A 791 74.25 7.97 68.65
N VAL A 792 74.84 8.49 69.72
CA VAL A 792 74.50 8.16 71.11
C VAL A 792 73.68 9.32 71.71
N PHE A 793 72.59 8.95 72.41
CA PHE A 793 71.78 9.63 73.46
C PHE A 793 70.44 10.31 73.06
N PRO A 794 69.44 10.47 73.98
CA PRO A 794 69.39 10.15 75.42
C PRO A 794 68.10 9.48 75.98
N GLY A 795 68.23 8.55 76.93
CA GLY A 795 67.10 8.06 77.74
C GLY A 795 67.17 6.60 78.19
N ALA A 796 68.35 6.11 78.59
CA ALA A 796 68.50 4.76 79.14
C ALA A 796 68.39 4.80 80.68
N PHE A 797 67.38 4.11 81.22
CA PHE A 797 67.34 3.72 82.63
C PHE A 797 67.38 2.19 82.71
N ASN A 798 68.51 1.70 83.22
CA ASN A 798 68.78 0.43 83.92
C ASN A 798 68.32 -0.93 83.34
N THR A 799 69.33 -1.78 83.13
CA THR A 799 69.40 -3.25 82.95
C THR A 799 68.60 -4.08 84.00
N PRO A 800 68.41 -5.44 83.90
CA PRO A 800 68.99 -6.44 82.96
C PRO A 800 68.03 -7.55 82.41
N GLU A 801 68.45 -8.21 81.31
CA GLU A 801 68.14 -9.59 80.87
C GLU A 801 66.68 -10.06 80.62
N PRO A 802 66.47 -11.23 79.95
CA PRO A 802 66.57 -11.51 78.52
C PRO A 802 65.17 -11.76 77.89
N LEU A 803 65.06 -11.74 76.56
CA LEU A 803 64.18 -12.60 75.71
C LEU A 803 63.77 -11.93 74.39
N LYS A 804 63.93 -12.72 73.33
CA LYS A 804 63.16 -12.68 72.07
C LYS A 804 63.26 -11.38 71.26
N ALA A 805 64.42 -11.21 70.62
CA ALA A 805 64.50 -10.43 69.41
C ALA A 805 63.78 -11.17 68.27
N TYR A 806 62.86 -10.44 67.65
CA TYR A 806 62.08 -10.77 66.47
C TYR A 806 62.97 -11.25 65.30
N PRO A 807 62.43 -12.06 64.37
CA PRO A 807 63.21 -12.55 63.25
C PRO A 807 63.69 -11.37 62.40
N PRO A 808 64.95 -11.35 61.96
CA PRO A 808 65.43 -10.32 61.05
C PRO A 808 64.63 -10.42 59.75
N ARG A 809 63.97 -9.32 59.40
CA ARG A 809 63.25 -9.15 58.14
C ARG A 809 64.29 -9.10 57.02
N ASN A 810 64.21 -10.07 56.11
CA ASN A 810 64.91 -10.16 54.82
C ASN A 810 66.46 -10.08 54.85
N LEU A 811 67.10 -11.22 55.13
CA LEU A 811 68.53 -11.49 54.93
C LEU A 811 69.01 -11.44 53.45
N THR A 812 68.16 -11.04 52.51
CA THR A 812 68.45 -11.12 51.07
C THR A 812 69.13 -9.88 50.49
N ALA A 813 69.02 -8.70 51.12
CA ALA A 813 69.68 -7.48 50.66
C ALA A 813 71.15 -7.38 51.10
N SER A 814 71.45 -7.68 52.36
CA SER A 814 72.81 -7.59 52.92
C SER A 814 73.77 -8.69 52.42
N ALA A 815 73.25 -9.83 51.96
CA ALA A 815 74.05 -10.87 51.29
C ALA A 815 74.37 -10.52 49.82
N ALA A 816 73.56 -9.69 49.15
CA ALA A 816 73.82 -9.24 47.79
C ALA A 816 74.95 -8.19 47.73
N ALA A 817 75.08 -7.37 48.78
CA ALA A 817 76.12 -6.33 48.87
C ALA A 817 77.55 -6.89 49.09
N ARG A 818 77.69 -8.12 49.61
CA ARG A 818 79.02 -8.73 49.88
C ARG A 818 79.56 -9.62 48.75
N GLN A 819 78.82 -9.83 47.67
CA GLN A 819 79.26 -10.57 46.46
C GLN A 819 79.52 -9.63 45.27
N SER A 820 80.01 -8.42 45.53
CA SER A 820 80.11 -7.33 44.54
C SER A 820 81.26 -7.43 43.53
N ASP A 821 81.91 -8.59 43.39
CA ASP A 821 83.03 -8.75 42.43
C ASP A 821 82.65 -9.47 41.13
N GLU A 822 81.39 -9.91 40.99
CA GLU A 822 80.88 -10.45 39.72
C GLU A 822 79.78 -9.53 39.19
N ALA A 823 80.15 -8.68 38.24
CA ALA A 823 79.25 -7.72 37.61
C ALA A 823 78.01 -8.44 37.06
N PRO A 824 76.78 -7.90 37.25
CA PRO A 824 75.59 -8.48 36.65
C PRO A 824 75.71 -8.36 35.12
N MET A 825 76.05 -9.46 34.44
CA MET A 825 76.17 -9.48 32.98
C MET A 825 74.80 -9.18 32.35
N SER A 826 74.78 -8.27 31.37
CA SER A 826 73.61 -8.01 30.54
C SER A 826 73.31 -9.22 29.64
N LEU A 827 72.04 -9.42 29.24
CA LEU A 827 71.62 -10.48 28.29
C LEU A 827 72.50 -10.47 27.02
N PHE A 828 72.94 -9.30 26.58
CA PHE A 828 73.82 -9.15 25.42
C PHE A 828 75.30 -9.39 25.71
N ASP A 829 75.75 -9.32 26.97
CA ASP A 829 77.09 -9.73 27.37
C ASP A 829 77.19 -11.24 27.44
N LEU A 830 76.11 -11.93 27.84
CA LEU A 830 75.96 -13.38 27.71
C LEU A 830 75.79 -13.81 26.25
N SER A 831 75.03 -13.09 25.42
CA SER A 831 74.94 -13.39 23.98
C SER A 831 76.24 -13.10 23.23
N ARG A 832 77.00 -12.06 23.63
CA ARG A 832 78.37 -11.83 23.14
C ARG A 832 79.36 -12.86 23.67
N ALA A 833 79.23 -13.30 24.92
CA ALA A 833 80.08 -14.34 25.50
C ALA A 833 79.82 -15.71 24.85
N THR A 834 78.55 -16.06 24.63
CA THR A 834 78.13 -17.29 23.93
C THR A 834 78.39 -17.22 22.42
N ALA A 835 78.18 -16.09 21.75
CA ALA A 835 78.58 -15.90 20.35
C ALA A 835 80.11 -15.94 20.18
N ARG A 836 80.88 -15.39 21.14
CA ARG A 836 82.35 -15.53 21.16
C ARG A 836 82.78 -16.96 21.47
N ALA A 837 82.04 -17.71 22.29
CA ALA A 837 82.28 -19.13 22.54
C ALA A 837 81.92 -20.01 21.33
N ALA A 838 80.82 -19.72 20.63
CA ALA A 838 80.41 -20.42 19.41
C ALA A 838 81.34 -20.10 18.22
N GLN A 839 81.79 -18.84 18.06
CA GLN A 839 82.79 -18.46 17.06
C GLN A 839 84.17 -19.10 17.34
N ARG A 840 84.53 -19.35 18.60
CA ARG A 840 85.74 -20.11 18.95
C ARG A 840 85.64 -21.60 18.60
N ASN A 841 84.44 -22.18 18.54
CA ASN A 841 84.24 -23.59 18.19
C ASN A 841 84.18 -23.86 16.68
N PHE A 842 84.01 -22.84 15.83
CA PHE A 842 84.06 -23.02 14.36
C PHE A 842 85.47 -23.07 13.77
N THR A 843 86.49 -22.61 14.51
CA THR A 843 87.91 -22.70 14.09
C THR A 843 88.61 -23.97 14.56
N ALA A 844 87.89 -24.92 15.17
CA ALA A 844 88.41 -26.20 15.68
C ALA A 844 87.79 -27.44 14.98
N LEU A 845 87.19 -27.27 13.79
CA LEU A 845 86.69 -28.37 12.94
C LEU A 845 87.31 -28.32 11.53
N SER A 846 88.63 -28.16 11.49
CA SER A 846 89.47 -28.47 10.31
C SER A 846 90.51 -29.52 10.69
N SER A 847 90.06 -30.61 11.30
CA SER A 847 90.82 -31.85 11.43
C SER A 847 89.84 -32.98 11.76
N LEU A 848 89.94 -34.07 10.99
CA LEU A 848 89.29 -35.38 11.15
C LEU A 848 87.92 -35.58 10.47
N GLN A 849 87.99 -35.72 9.14
CA GLN A 849 87.44 -36.93 8.51
C GLN A 849 88.13 -38.15 9.13
N VAL A 850 87.34 -39.10 9.65
CA VAL A 850 87.50 -40.58 9.61
C VAL A 850 86.52 -41.21 10.62
N MET A 851 85.41 -41.72 10.07
CA MET A 851 84.86 -43.06 10.26
C MET A 851 84.49 -43.60 11.67
N GLY A 852 83.22 -44.04 11.77
CA GLY A 852 82.92 -45.40 12.23
C GLY A 852 82.42 -45.61 13.66
N GLN A 853 81.09 -45.75 13.78
CA GLN A 853 80.38 -46.89 14.41
C GLN A 853 80.54 -47.23 15.91
N GLU A 854 79.37 -47.55 16.51
CA GLU A 854 79.10 -48.46 17.64
C GLU A 854 78.80 -47.90 19.06
N LYS A 855 77.58 -48.26 19.52
CA LYS A 855 77.07 -48.43 20.92
C LYS A 855 77.71 -49.71 21.53
N PRO A 856 77.46 -50.12 22.80
CA PRO A 856 77.08 -49.48 24.09
C PRO A 856 78.15 -49.91 25.18
N PRO A 857 77.94 -50.10 26.52
CA PRO A 857 76.75 -50.04 27.38
C PRO A 857 76.87 -49.33 28.76
N SER A 858 75.70 -49.30 29.38
CA SER A 858 75.23 -48.91 30.72
C SER A 858 76.00 -49.43 31.94
N GLN A 859 76.04 -48.62 32.99
CA GLN A 859 76.12 -49.06 34.40
C GLN A 859 75.28 -48.13 35.29
N GLU A 860 74.35 -48.75 36.02
CA GLU A 860 73.69 -48.23 37.21
C GLU A 860 74.63 -48.33 38.43
N ILE A 861 74.52 -47.40 39.39
CA ILE A 861 74.21 -47.68 40.81
C ILE A 861 74.46 -46.42 41.68
N ASP A 862 73.43 -46.18 42.51
CA ASP A 862 73.38 -45.59 43.84
C ASP A 862 73.21 -44.09 44.15
N VAL A 863 72.42 -43.97 45.22
CA VAL A 863 71.63 -42.88 45.76
C VAL A 863 72.31 -42.34 47.03
N ASP A 864 72.01 -41.09 47.34
CA ASP A 864 72.17 -40.38 48.63
C ASP A 864 73.54 -39.83 49.04
N ALA A 865 73.68 -38.50 48.95
CA ALA A 865 73.64 -37.66 50.14
C ALA A 865 73.48 -36.18 49.78
N GLN A 866 72.49 -35.57 50.41
CA GLN A 866 72.04 -34.20 50.27
C GLN A 866 73.12 -33.17 50.68
N ASN A 867 73.37 -32.22 49.79
CA ASN A 867 73.61 -30.81 50.13
C ASN A 867 73.24 -29.97 48.89
N GLN A 868 71.95 -29.98 48.56
CA GLN A 868 71.39 -28.99 47.65
C GLN A 868 71.04 -27.75 48.48
N ASP A 869 71.98 -26.81 48.53
CA ASP A 869 71.64 -25.41 48.54
C ASP A 869 70.74 -25.17 47.33
N GLN A 870 69.43 -25.18 47.56
CA GLN A 870 68.47 -24.63 46.60
C GLN A 870 68.75 -23.13 46.51
N GLN A 871 69.70 -22.78 45.64
CA GLN A 871 69.80 -21.45 45.05
C GLN A 871 68.41 -21.10 44.53
N ARG A 872 67.73 -20.21 45.25
CA ARG A 872 66.57 -19.50 44.71
C ARG A 872 67.08 -18.71 43.51
N VAL A 873 66.93 -19.28 42.32
CA VAL A 873 67.13 -18.56 41.05
C VAL A 873 66.29 -17.29 41.14
N ARG A 874 66.94 -16.12 41.00
CA ARG A 874 66.24 -14.83 41.08
C ARG A 874 65.24 -14.80 39.93
N LYS A 875 64.01 -14.32 40.17
CA LYS A 875 62.96 -14.25 39.13
C LYS A 875 63.45 -13.58 37.84
N ARG A 876 64.30 -12.56 37.96
CA ARG A 876 65.02 -11.91 36.87
C ARG A 876 65.78 -12.88 35.96
N ASP A 877 66.48 -13.85 36.54
CA ASP A 877 67.32 -14.78 35.80
C ASP A 877 66.45 -15.84 35.08
N GLN A 878 65.29 -16.21 35.64
CA GLN A 878 64.29 -17.05 34.96
C GLN A 878 63.66 -16.36 33.74
N PHE A 879 63.38 -15.05 33.83
CA PHE A 879 62.87 -14.27 32.69
C PHE A 879 63.94 -14.04 31.62
N ARG A 880 65.20 -13.87 32.04
CA ARG A 880 66.36 -13.80 31.13
C ARG A 880 66.52 -15.12 30.37
N ASP A 881 66.47 -16.26 31.07
CA ASP A 881 66.55 -17.59 30.44
C ASP A 881 65.41 -17.80 29.42
N ALA A 882 64.16 -17.46 29.77
CA ALA A 882 63.01 -17.57 28.86
C ALA A 882 63.11 -16.64 27.62
N ALA A 883 63.62 -15.41 27.80
CA ALA A 883 63.86 -14.48 26.69
C ALA A 883 65.03 -14.94 25.80
N THR A 884 66.06 -15.58 26.38
CA THR A 884 67.16 -16.17 25.62
C THR A 884 66.75 -17.45 24.88
N GLU A 885 65.89 -18.31 25.45
CA GLU A 885 65.38 -19.51 24.76
C GLU A 885 64.55 -19.15 23.51
N THR A 886 63.72 -18.11 23.58
CA THR A 886 62.95 -17.61 22.41
C THR A 886 63.86 -16.99 21.35
N LEU A 887 64.91 -16.28 21.76
CA LEU A 887 65.91 -15.75 20.84
C LEU A 887 66.77 -16.86 20.20
N VAL A 888 67.19 -17.88 20.96
CA VAL A 888 68.01 -19.03 20.50
C VAL A 888 67.25 -19.91 19.51
N SER A 889 65.94 -20.10 19.69
CA SER A 889 65.05 -20.78 18.73
C SER A 889 64.93 -20.02 17.39
N GLY A 890 65.10 -18.69 17.39
CA GLY A 890 65.01 -17.82 16.20
C GLY A 890 66.32 -17.57 15.44
N VAL A 891 67.47 -18.05 15.92
CA VAL A 891 68.80 -17.70 15.37
C VAL A 891 69.04 -18.19 13.94
N GLY A 892 68.19 -19.09 13.41
CA GLY A 892 68.27 -19.53 12.01
C GLY A 892 68.10 -18.41 10.97
N TRP A 893 67.47 -17.29 11.32
CA TRP A 893 67.26 -16.16 10.39
C TRP A 893 68.34 -15.08 10.46
N LEU A 894 69.10 -15.01 11.56
CA LEU A 894 70.10 -13.96 11.78
C LEU A 894 71.48 -14.30 11.22
N ILE A 895 71.69 -15.55 10.80
CA ILE A 895 72.86 -16.03 10.07
C ILE A 895 72.37 -16.37 8.67
N GLY A 896 72.59 -15.49 7.69
CA GLY A 896 72.04 -15.60 6.34
C GLY A 896 72.36 -16.90 5.60
N ALA A 897 71.57 -17.94 5.84
CA ALA A 897 71.52 -19.17 5.07
C ALA A 897 70.34 -19.07 4.08
N ASN A 898 70.66 -19.04 2.78
CA ASN A 898 69.68 -19.16 1.71
C ASN A 898 68.85 -20.45 1.89
N VAL A 899 67.57 -20.32 2.21
CA VAL A 899 66.61 -21.41 2.03
C VAL A 899 66.26 -21.45 0.54
N ASN A 900 66.82 -22.43 -0.17
CA ASN A 900 66.44 -22.73 -1.54
C ASN A 900 64.91 -22.86 -1.66
N ARG A 901 64.31 -21.99 -2.47
CA ARG A 901 62.93 -22.13 -2.96
C ARG A 901 62.82 -23.43 -3.75
N GLY A 902 62.13 -24.41 -3.20
CA GLY A 902 61.52 -25.49 -3.97
C GLY A 902 60.43 -24.90 -4.86
N ARG A 903 60.73 -24.80 -6.15
CA ARG A 903 59.78 -24.59 -7.24
C ARG A 903 59.04 -25.92 -7.42
N ALA A 904 57.73 -25.93 -7.19
CA ALA A 904 56.85 -27.02 -7.57
C ALA A 904 55.81 -26.46 -8.53
N ASP A 905 55.81 -27.03 -9.73
CA ASP A 905 54.86 -26.80 -10.80
C ASP A 905 53.45 -27.29 -10.40
N ALA A 906 52.43 -26.50 -10.74
CA ALA A 906 51.10 -26.91 -11.21
C ALA A 906 50.35 -25.62 -11.54
N ASP A 907 49.99 -25.47 -12.82
CA ASP A 907 49.48 -24.23 -13.46
C ASP A 907 48.31 -23.53 -12.76
#